data_AF-A0A2P8LA75-F1
#
_entry.id   AF-A0A2P8LA75-F1
#
_cell.length_a   1.000
_cell.length_b   1.000
_cell.length_c   1.000
_cell.angle_alpha   90.00
_cell.angle_beta   90.00
_cell.angle_gamma   90.00
#
_symmetry.space_group_name_H-M   'P 1'
#
loop_
_entity.id
_entity.type
_entity.pdbx_description
1 polymer ?
#
loop_
_entity_poly.entity_id
_entity_poly.type
_entity_poly.pdbx_seq_one_letter_code
_entity_poly.pdbx_strand_id
1 'polypeptide(L)'
;MGDAQLARYFASALATRSYQTSGMPPDVQVPAGSTLGRWRAQLDSAFKAPGFLAWAKGQGLDTAGMQLDAARGELAGIVDGKVRTFTLRDDSGWSDVSRTLLSIARVIAPQPGQGFSYPWPEGKVPLYTVGRFYNQPIDLTPAQAALHRKKLANKALFEFAPSAYASLRSAEALALQQTALGDDADRHALMAALRSQTDDASESIDLDQVMLQIDPRSSRFASEQRRQMSVAHMLRQDGHKVPVNRQQAQGLALALSFDLAHRAPRANAGGARPIAGLLSATSLRKVRATVVQWHKAQVNHRSNPQAGAGSLLRGLISELPQSARATIASNPASALDQLIRSPKARALGQEIQKKIKVIETPTSVIESVSVALVQELDPGMGKSCFNLSGYNLYQRDNAGCSPATIVKSFTTHLERKVGVEAAPVAAQLLLAAAAPEFLVKDIPPNLVYGSHTWANFSIEVSRIEQQVPGAAGNMTFSQIMAFGQAPLTSLESEDQLSAASGIAIITWGLANGVIALKPDHNYAYTDVKRSQEAVNKQQKELAWAGDALSAPATTREQLAVAELKRVFPELDPTQKVLQAPWVKHDPVSLLDVYMSGPIKPERWRSLNNKALPWAAITPRLAQLVPDINQVFSTTFENYKVAHDSAWAIQFKYQLSLLPKVDRARIEQSAVSFIEVSRPFLDTAPAPGFSWNSAEPVSGLSLYADIKPRTPTVQEVEALKGRHGLLMKVAGNAGQASYYSYFPALGRFVKESGFPGENTNADDGAYFGGSTQGRVPGTYNVYTQYGATHHGRDPLERPGTLHGTYFSAQSGALGITAASFFTRDYEALKSKAAGMTAIEKGRRYDKQLKDFFLGLIPFYDGIHDAIKGDVSGAIFNIGFDILGFALPALNTARKAVKGGQSLGNIIKSSVFSGVGASVGYTDAADIAKNLNRGASAGYKDIKYVLEHGDKVLSRLRGHCRSYDVTKVYKDGDIVKGFYPAQGNNLWVPVVAVFKKGGWYAYNILTNTPFGPQLLQFGVVSALAPAAK
;
A
#
# COMPACT_ATOMS: atom_id res chain seq x y z
N MET A 1 -33.98 12.68 36.74
CA MET A 1 -33.61 14.05 37.19
C MET A 1 -32.82 14.81 36.12
N GLY A 2 -31.57 14.46 35.80
CA GLY A 2 -30.69 15.25 34.92
C GLY A 2 -31.28 15.64 33.55
N ASP A 3 -31.94 14.71 32.84
CA ASP A 3 -32.55 15.00 31.53
C ASP A 3 -33.75 15.96 31.61
N ALA A 4 -34.54 15.96 32.70
CA ALA A 4 -35.63 16.92 32.90
C ALA A 4 -35.13 18.34 33.21
N GLN A 5 -33.96 18.45 33.86
CA GLN A 5 -33.27 19.73 34.03
C GLN A 5 -32.72 20.25 32.69
N LEU A 6 -32.15 19.36 31.86
CA LEU A 6 -31.72 19.70 30.50
C LEU A 6 -32.91 20.12 29.61
N ALA A 7 -34.04 19.43 29.69
CA ALA A 7 -35.24 19.77 28.93
C ALA A 7 -35.74 21.20 29.26
N ARG A 8 -35.65 21.63 30.52
CA ARG A 8 -35.92 23.02 30.93
C ARG A 8 -34.93 24.03 30.34
N TYR A 9 -33.63 23.74 30.35
CA TYR A 9 -32.62 24.63 29.76
C TYR A 9 -32.75 24.71 28.23
N PHE A 10 -33.02 23.59 27.57
CA PHE A 10 -33.28 23.52 26.12
C PHE A 10 -34.53 24.32 25.74
N ALA A 11 -35.63 24.16 26.48
CA ALA A 11 -36.84 24.95 26.31
C ALA A 11 -36.59 26.46 26.48
N SER A 12 -35.81 26.85 27.48
CA SER A 12 -35.43 28.26 27.71
C SER A 12 -34.64 28.83 26.53
N ALA A 13 -33.66 28.08 26.00
CA ALA A 13 -32.84 28.49 24.87
C ALA A 13 -33.65 28.61 23.55
N LEU A 14 -34.64 27.73 23.34
CA LEU A 14 -35.60 27.84 22.24
C LEU A 14 -36.46 29.12 22.38
N ALA A 15 -36.93 29.43 23.59
CA ALA A 15 -37.80 30.58 23.83
C ALA A 15 -37.14 31.94 23.60
N THR A 16 -35.81 32.03 23.81
CA THR A 16 -34.99 33.22 23.54
C THR A 16 -34.64 33.42 22.06
N ARG A 17 -34.94 32.47 21.17
CA ARG A 17 -34.61 32.58 19.73
C ARG A 17 -35.62 33.47 18.99
N SER A 18 -35.27 34.74 18.78
CA SER A 18 -36.00 35.67 17.91
C SER A 18 -35.78 35.33 16.42
N TYR A 19 -36.87 35.27 15.66
CA TYR A 19 -36.87 34.95 14.21
C TYR A 19 -36.19 36.02 13.32
N GLN A 20 -35.79 37.17 13.87
CA GLN A 20 -35.46 38.40 13.13
C GLN A 20 -33.99 38.83 13.24
N THR A 21 -33.12 38.01 13.82
CA THR A 21 -31.72 38.37 14.13
C THR A 21 -30.75 37.26 13.71
N SER A 22 -29.83 37.57 12.80
CA SER A 22 -28.90 36.63 12.13
C SER A 22 -27.75 36.10 13.02
N GLY A 23 -27.99 35.88 14.31
CA GLY A 23 -27.01 35.31 15.23
C GLY A 23 -26.88 33.79 15.09
N MET A 24 -25.72 33.25 15.50
CA MET A 24 -25.60 31.81 15.74
C MET A 24 -26.56 31.37 16.85
N PRO A 25 -27.06 30.11 16.83
CA PRO A 25 -27.94 29.60 17.88
C PRO A 25 -27.25 29.64 19.25
N PRO A 26 -27.97 29.94 20.35
CA PRO A 26 -27.40 29.94 21.68
C PRO A 26 -26.97 28.52 22.10
N ASP A 27 -25.92 28.41 22.91
CA ASP A 27 -25.62 27.14 23.57
C ASP A 27 -26.57 26.87 24.74
N VAL A 28 -26.84 25.59 24.98
CA VAL A 28 -27.71 25.10 26.05
C VAL A 28 -26.86 24.58 27.19
N GLN A 29 -27.18 24.93 28.44
CA GLN A 29 -26.52 24.36 29.61
C GLN A 29 -26.86 22.86 29.74
N VAL A 30 -25.85 22.00 29.87
CA VAL A 30 -26.00 20.54 29.98
C VAL A 30 -25.54 20.06 31.35
N PRO A 31 -26.45 19.59 32.23
CA PRO A 31 -26.08 18.96 33.49
C PRO A 31 -25.26 17.69 33.24
N ALA A 32 -24.15 17.49 33.96
CA ALA A 32 -23.29 16.31 33.82
C ALA A 32 -24.04 14.98 34.08
N GLY A 33 -25.07 15.02 34.95
CA GLY A 33 -25.95 13.88 35.22
C GLY A 33 -27.07 13.65 34.19
N SER A 34 -27.16 14.44 33.12
CA SER A 34 -28.06 14.16 31.99
C SER A 34 -27.45 13.10 31.05
N THR A 35 -28.27 12.46 30.23
CA THR A 35 -27.80 11.46 29.27
C THR A 35 -26.79 12.08 28.30
N LEU A 36 -27.10 13.23 27.68
CA LEU A 36 -26.17 13.96 26.84
C LEU A 36 -24.91 14.43 27.61
N GLY A 37 -25.04 14.83 28.87
CA GLY A 37 -23.89 15.22 29.71
C GLY A 37 -22.87 14.09 29.92
N ARG A 38 -23.35 12.86 30.13
CA ARG A 38 -22.48 11.67 30.25
C ARG A 38 -21.78 11.33 28.94
N TRP A 39 -22.49 11.39 27.81
CA TRP A 39 -21.92 11.13 26.49
C TRP A 39 -20.95 12.23 26.04
N ARG A 40 -21.23 13.50 26.37
CA ARG A 40 -20.27 14.62 26.26
C ARG A 40 -18.99 14.32 27.03
N ALA A 41 -19.08 13.90 28.30
CA ALA A 41 -17.88 13.61 29.09
C ALA A 41 -16.98 12.51 28.48
N GLN A 42 -17.54 11.56 27.74
CA GLN A 42 -16.74 10.60 26.95
C GLN A 42 -16.09 11.26 25.73
N LEU A 43 -16.81 12.13 25.01
CA LEU A 43 -16.27 12.87 23.86
C LEU A 43 -15.12 13.78 24.30
N ASP A 44 -15.32 14.52 25.39
CA ASP A 44 -14.33 15.39 26.02
C ASP A 44 -13.10 14.60 26.49
N SER A 45 -13.26 13.33 26.90
CA SER A 45 -12.15 12.42 27.23
C SER A 45 -11.47 11.83 25.99
N ALA A 46 -12.17 11.63 24.87
CA ALA A 46 -11.62 11.06 23.64
C ALA A 46 -10.75 12.08 22.88
N PHE A 47 -11.20 13.34 22.76
CA PHE A 47 -10.38 14.42 22.21
C PHE A 47 -9.18 14.80 23.10
N LYS A 48 -9.16 14.36 24.37
CA LYS A 48 -8.01 14.50 25.28
C LYS A 48 -7.16 13.23 25.39
N ALA A 49 -7.47 12.18 24.61
CA ALA A 49 -6.70 10.93 24.65
C ALA A 49 -5.28 11.13 24.07
N PRO A 50 -4.24 10.53 24.68
CA PRO A 50 -2.85 10.70 24.21
C PRO A 50 -2.64 10.34 22.74
N GLY A 51 -3.34 9.32 22.22
CA GLY A 51 -3.28 8.93 20.81
C GLY A 51 -3.78 10.01 19.85
N PHE A 52 -4.96 10.58 20.13
CA PHE A 52 -5.51 11.68 19.34
C PHE A 52 -4.60 12.92 19.38
N LEU A 53 -4.12 13.32 20.56
CA LEU A 53 -3.27 14.50 20.71
C LEU A 53 -1.91 14.34 20.03
N ALA A 54 -1.30 13.14 20.10
CA ALA A 54 -0.07 12.83 19.39
C ALA A 54 -0.26 12.83 17.86
N TRP A 55 -1.39 12.29 17.38
CA TRP A 55 -1.75 12.32 15.96
C TRP A 55 -2.00 13.75 15.45
N ALA A 56 -2.82 14.54 16.16
CA ALA A 56 -3.14 15.92 15.77
C ALA A 56 -1.87 16.79 15.71
N LYS A 57 -0.98 16.67 16.72
CA LYS A 57 0.33 17.32 16.71
C LYS A 57 1.19 16.87 15.52
N GLY A 58 1.19 15.58 15.18
CA GLY A 58 1.91 15.03 14.02
C GLY A 58 1.36 15.49 12.66
N GLN A 59 0.08 15.87 12.60
CA GLN A 59 -0.57 16.40 11.39
C GLN A 59 -0.59 17.94 11.32
N GLY A 60 0.00 18.66 12.28
CA GLY A 60 -0.06 20.13 12.34
C GLY A 60 -1.46 20.70 12.60
N LEU A 61 -2.37 19.89 13.15
CA LEU A 61 -3.79 20.23 13.32
C LEU A 61 -4.03 21.12 14.55
N ASP A 62 -4.65 22.28 14.32
CA ASP A 62 -5.24 23.10 15.37
C ASP A 62 -6.45 22.39 15.99
N THR A 63 -6.36 22.10 17.28
CA THR A 63 -7.41 21.44 18.07
C THR A 63 -8.37 22.41 18.74
N ALA A 64 -8.18 23.73 18.60
CA ALA A 64 -9.10 24.75 19.10
C ALA A 64 -10.35 24.95 18.22
N GLY A 65 -10.30 24.56 16.93
CA GLY A 65 -11.39 24.75 15.97
C GLY A 65 -11.49 23.62 14.95
N MET A 66 -12.16 22.53 15.32
CA MET A 66 -12.39 21.37 14.45
C MET A 66 -13.87 21.17 14.14
N GLN A 67 -14.18 20.47 13.05
CA GLN A 67 -15.53 20.04 12.66
C GLN A 67 -15.55 18.53 12.38
N LEU A 68 -16.38 17.79 13.10
CA LEU A 68 -16.48 16.34 13.02
C LEU A 68 -17.79 15.91 12.34
N ASP A 69 -17.72 15.17 11.24
CA ASP A 69 -18.86 14.41 10.68
C ASP A 69 -18.69 12.92 11.02
N ALA A 70 -19.32 12.52 12.13
CA ALA A 70 -19.22 11.16 12.62
C ALA A 70 -19.90 10.12 11.70
N ALA A 71 -20.87 10.52 10.87
CA ALA A 71 -21.53 9.62 9.94
C ALA A 71 -20.59 9.29 8.76
N ARG A 72 -19.95 10.30 8.17
CA ARG A 72 -18.93 10.13 7.12
C ARG A 72 -17.61 9.52 7.66
N GLY A 73 -17.27 9.80 8.92
CA GLY A 73 -15.97 9.44 9.50
C GLY A 73 -14.91 10.50 9.23
N GLU A 74 -15.31 11.76 9.09
CA GLU A 74 -14.46 12.86 8.66
C GLU A 74 -14.20 13.85 9.79
N LEU A 75 -12.98 14.38 9.87
CA LEU A 75 -12.60 15.48 10.75
C LEU A 75 -11.96 16.58 9.90
N ALA A 76 -12.53 17.78 9.90
CA ALA A 76 -11.94 18.96 9.28
C ALA A 76 -11.38 19.91 10.35
N GLY A 77 -10.33 20.64 10.01
CA GLY A 77 -9.71 21.65 10.86
C GLY A 77 -8.61 22.42 10.14
N ILE A 78 -7.91 23.30 10.85
CA ILE A 78 -6.82 24.08 10.28
C ILE A 78 -5.49 23.32 10.44
N VAL A 79 -4.75 23.17 9.35
CA VAL A 79 -3.39 22.61 9.28
C VAL A 79 -2.54 23.63 8.53
N ASP A 80 -1.45 24.10 9.16
CA ASP A 80 -0.51 25.08 8.59
C ASP A 80 -1.20 26.31 7.93
N GLY A 81 -2.27 26.79 8.57
CA GLY A 81 -3.07 27.93 8.11
C GLY A 81 -4.09 27.64 7.00
N LYS A 82 -4.25 26.38 6.57
CA LYS A 82 -5.22 25.96 5.55
C LYS A 82 -6.24 24.97 6.13
N VAL A 83 -7.48 25.00 5.63
CA VAL A 83 -8.48 23.99 6.01
C VAL A 83 -8.14 22.66 5.34
N ARG A 84 -8.02 21.60 6.14
CA ARG A 84 -7.80 20.22 5.69
C ARG A 84 -8.88 19.31 6.27
N THR A 85 -9.40 18.39 5.45
CA THR A 85 -10.31 17.34 5.89
C THR A 85 -9.58 16.00 5.89
N PHE A 86 -9.59 15.33 7.03
CA PHE A 86 -9.15 13.96 7.21
C PHE A 86 -10.33 12.99 7.07
N THR A 87 -10.07 11.83 6.49
CA THR A 87 -11.07 10.83 6.08
C THR A 87 -10.57 9.43 6.44
N LEU A 88 -11.47 8.44 6.57
CA LEU A 88 -11.05 7.05 6.84
C LEU A 88 -10.28 6.39 5.68
N ARG A 89 -10.13 7.06 4.52
CA ARG A 89 -9.46 6.53 3.32
C ARG A 89 -8.07 7.10 3.08
N ASP A 90 -7.70 8.20 3.72
CA ASP A 90 -6.36 8.78 3.51
C ASP A 90 -5.30 8.12 4.40
N ASP A 91 -4.05 8.50 4.13
CA ASP A 91 -2.85 7.99 4.80
C ASP A 91 -2.39 8.89 5.96
N SER A 92 -3.24 9.78 6.48
CA SER A 92 -2.91 10.63 7.64
C SER A 92 -2.83 9.86 8.97
N GLY A 93 -3.30 8.60 9.00
CA GLY A 93 -3.49 7.82 10.23
C GLY A 93 -4.74 8.21 11.03
N TRP A 94 -5.59 9.12 10.54
CA TRP A 94 -6.88 9.46 11.17
C TRP A 94 -7.76 8.21 11.38
N SER A 95 -7.78 7.30 10.41
CA SER A 95 -8.43 6.01 10.49
C SER A 95 -8.06 5.25 11.78
N ASP A 96 -6.76 5.13 12.07
CA ASP A 96 -6.19 4.34 13.17
C ASP A 96 -6.32 4.94 14.59
N VAL A 97 -6.71 6.22 14.70
CA VAL A 97 -6.96 6.90 15.99
C VAL A 97 -8.42 7.29 16.21
N SER A 98 -9.28 7.18 15.19
CA SER A 98 -10.64 7.75 15.24
C SER A 98 -11.72 6.79 15.72
N ARG A 99 -11.46 5.46 15.81
CA ARG A 99 -12.49 4.43 16.12
C ARG A 99 -13.36 4.78 17.31
N THR A 100 -12.74 5.01 18.47
CA THR A 100 -13.41 5.26 19.75
C THR A 100 -14.11 6.62 19.78
N LEU A 101 -13.45 7.64 19.23
CA LEU A 101 -13.98 9.00 19.11
C LEU A 101 -15.23 9.02 18.21
N LEU A 102 -15.18 8.35 17.06
CA LEU A 102 -16.30 8.23 16.13
C LEU A 102 -17.45 7.38 16.67
N SER A 103 -17.20 6.35 17.49
CA SER A 103 -18.29 5.60 18.13
C SER A 103 -19.05 6.46 19.14
N ILE A 104 -18.35 7.24 19.98
CA ILE A 104 -18.96 8.22 20.89
C ILE A 104 -19.74 9.28 20.11
N ALA A 105 -19.12 9.88 19.10
CA ALA A 105 -19.73 10.95 18.31
C ALA A 105 -20.97 10.48 17.52
N ARG A 106 -21.02 9.22 17.08
CA ARG A 106 -22.22 8.61 16.45
C ARG A 106 -23.39 8.45 17.41
N VAL A 107 -23.13 8.20 18.71
CA VAL A 107 -24.21 8.15 19.71
C VAL A 107 -24.82 9.55 19.93
N ILE A 108 -24.04 10.61 19.70
CA ILE A 108 -24.50 12.00 19.75
C ILE A 108 -25.21 12.41 18.44
N ALA A 109 -24.55 12.24 17.31
CA ALA A 109 -24.95 12.66 15.97
C ALA A 109 -24.91 11.48 14.97
N PRO A 110 -25.92 10.60 14.97
CA PRO A 110 -25.90 9.34 14.19
C PRO A 110 -26.13 9.49 12.67
N GLN A 111 -26.70 10.61 12.19
CA GLN A 111 -27.15 10.74 10.80
C GLN A 111 -26.23 11.61 9.93
N PRO A 112 -26.17 11.37 8.60
CA PRO A 112 -25.45 12.24 7.66
C PRO A 112 -25.88 13.71 7.77
N GLY A 113 -24.92 14.64 7.67
CA GLY A 113 -25.19 16.08 7.82
C GLY A 113 -25.46 16.54 9.26
N GLN A 114 -25.34 15.66 10.26
CA GLN A 114 -25.39 16.04 11.67
C GLN A 114 -24.02 16.43 12.26
N GLY A 115 -22.97 16.56 11.43
CA GLY A 115 -21.65 16.98 11.86
C GLY A 115 -21.65 18.31 12.62
N PHE A 116 -20.70 18.46 13.54
CA PHE A 116 -20.67 19.55 14.52
C PHE A 116 -19.25 20.07 14.76
N SER A 117 -19.14 21.36 15.09
CA SER A 117 -17.88 21.97 15.54
C SER A 117 -17.55 21.50 16.97
N TYR A 118 -16.26 21.36 17.28
CA TYR A 118 -15.75 20.94 18.59
C TYR A 118 -14.33 21.53 18.80
N PRO A 119 -13.88 21.90 20.01
CA PRO A 119 -14.54 21.79 21.33
C PRO A 119 -15.79 22.65 21.52
N TRP A 120 -16.66 22.22 22.45
CA TRP A 120 -17.78 23.03 22.94
C TRP A 120 -17.40 23.76 24.24
N PRO A 121 -17.99 24.94 24.52
CA PRO A 121 -17.79 25.64 25.79
C PRO A 121 -18.10 24.75 27.01
N GLU A 122 -17.43 25.03 28.12
CA GLU A 122 -17.59 24.24 29.34
C GLU A 122 -19.04 24.26 29.85
N GLY A 123 -19.56 23.08 30.20
CA GLY A 123 -20.93 22.90 30.66
C GLY A 123 -22.04 23.15 29.62
N LYS A 124 -21.73 23.63 28.40
CA LYS A 124 -22.73 23.99 27.38
C LYS A 124 -22.57 23.21 26.07
N VAL A 125 -23.66 23.05 25.32
CA VAL A 125 -23.69 22.34 24.02
C VAL A 125 -24.60 23.09 23.03
N PRO A 126 -24.24 23.25 21.75
CA PRO A 126 -25.05 23.97 20.77
C PRO A 126 -26.50 23.47 20.65
N LEU A 127 -27.46 24.40 20.55
CA LEU A 127 -28.91 24.10 20.49
C LEU A 127 -29.28 23.04 19.44
N TYR A 128 -28.71 23.12 18.24
CA TYR A 128 -28.95 22.12 17.18
C TYR A 128 -28.51 20.71 17.59
N THR A 129 -27.39 20.57 18.30
CA THR A 129 -26.89 19.27 18.78
C THR A 129 -27.80 18.69 19.87
N VAL A 130 -28.26 19.51 20.82
CA VAL A 130 -29.20 19.05 21.87
C VAL A 130 -30.54 18.62 21.26
N GLY A 131 -31.09 19.42 20.34
CA GLY A 131 -32.34 19.07 19.66
C GLY A 131 -32.22 17.81 18.80
N ARG A 132 -31.15 17.67 18.02
CA ARG A 132 -30.84 16.45 17.24
C ARG A 132 -30.67 15.22 18.14
N PHE A 133 -30.04 15.37 19.32
CA PHE A 133 -29.88 14.28 20.28
C PHE A 133 -31.23 13.75 20.78
N TYR A 134 -32.07 14.63 21.34
CA TYR A 134 -33.37 14.23 21.91
C TYR A 134 -34.52 14.19 20.90
N ASN A 135 -34.22 14.25 19.59
CA ASN A 135 -35.20 14.28 18.49
C ASN A 135 -36.29 15.35 18.67
N GLN A 136 -35.89 16.56 19.06
CA GLN A 136 -36.77 17.71 19.28
C GLN A 136 -36.63 18.73 18.13
N PRO A 137 -37.74 19.37 17.69
CA PRO A 137 -37.68 20.43 16.69
C PRO A 137 -36.96 21.66 17.24
N ILE A 138 -35.99 22.19 16.49
CA ILE A 138 -35.22 23.38 16.85
C ILE A 138 -35.81 24.65 16.20
N ASP A 139 -36.36 24.51 15.00
CA ASP A 139 -37.01 25.57 14.23
C ASP A 139 -38.52 25.53 14.48
N LEU A 140 -38.94 26.03 15.65
CA LEU A 140 -40.34 26.10 16.08
C LEU A 140 -41.10 27.18 15.30
N THR A 141 -42.30 26.86 14.78
CA THR A 141 -43.18 27.88 14.18
C THR A 141 -43.60 28.95 15.20
N PRO A 142 -44.03 30.15 14.79
CA PRO A 142 -44.44 31.22 15.72
C PRO A 142 -45.49 30.78 16.76
N ALA A 143 -46.46 29.94 16.35
CA ALA A 143 -47.46 29.37 17.25
C ALA A 143 -46.86 28.35 18.24
N GLN A 144 -45.94 27.49 17.79
CA GLN A 144 -45.21 26.56 18.65
C GLN A 144 -44.34 27.32 19.67
N ALA A 145 -43.63 28.36 19.24
CA ALA A 145 -42.81 29.22 20.10
C ALA A 145 -43.64 29.97 21.16
N ALA A 146 -44.81 30.49 20.78
CA ALA A 146 -45.76 31.10 21.72
C ALA A 146 -46.26 30.09 22.78
N LEU A 147 -46.62 28.87 22.35
CA LEU A 147 -47.01 27.79 23.26
C LEU A 147 -45.85 27.37 24.19
N HIS A 148 -44.61 27.31 23.68
CA HIS A 148 -43.42 26.99 24.47
C HIS A 148 -43.15 28.03 25.56
N ARG A 149 -43.23 29.33 25.21
CA ARG A 149 -43.12 30.44 26.17
C ARG A 149 -44.20 30.37 27.26
N LYS A 150 -45.45 30.03 26.92
CA LYS A 150 -46.53 29.83 27.90
C LYS A 150 -46.25 28.66 28.85
N LYS A 151 -45.70 27.54 28.36
CA LYS A 151 -45.30 26.40 29.22
C LYS A 151 -44.16 26.76 30.18
N LEU A 152 -43.19 27.56 29.76
CA LEU A 152 -42.10 28.05 30.62
C LEU A 152 -42.61 28.99 31.71
N ALA A 153 -43.45 29.97 31.35
CA ALA A 153 -44.05 30.91 32.31
C ALA A 153 -44.85 30.18 33.41
N ASN A 154 -45.59 29.13 33.03
CA ASN A 154 -46.35 28.28 33.94
C ASN A 154 -45.49 27.27 34.73
N LYS A 155 -44.15 27.36 34.67
CA LYS A 155 -43.17 26.48 35.38
C LYS A 155 -43.41 24.97 35.17
N ALA A 156 -43.91 24.59 33.99
CA ALA A 156 -44.26 23.20 33.70
C ALA A 156 -43.10 22.21 33.90
N LEU A 157 -43.42 20.93 34.06
CA LEU A 157 -42.45 19.85 33.85
C LEU A 157 -42.14 19.76 32.35
N PHE A 158 -40.85 19.66 32.04
CA PHE A 158 -40.35 19.43 30.69
C PHE A 158 -39.61 18.10 30.70
N GLU A 159 -40.00 17.22 29.78
CA GLU A 159 -39.39 15.92 29.58
C GLU A 159 -39.17 15.71 28.08
N PHE A 160 -38.11 14.99 27.72
CA PHE A 160 -37.87 14.59 26.35
C PHE A 160 -38.66 13.32 26.04
N ALA A 161 -39.25 13.25 24.84
CA ALA A 161 -39.92 12.04 24.38
C ALA A 161 -38.93 10.85 24.30
N PRO A 162 -39.37 9.60 24.51
CA PRO A 162 -38.52 8.42 24.38
C PRO A 162 -37.80 8.38 23.03
N SER A 163 -36.47 8.32 23.07
CA SER A 163 -35.64 8.37 21.86
C SER A 163 -35.59 7.02 21.16
N ALA A 164 -35.71 7.00 19.84
CA ALA A 164 -35.48 5.81 19.01
C ALA A 164 -34.05 5.23 19.17
N TYR A 165 -33.11 5.99 19.73
CA TYR A 165 -31.74 5.57 20.03
C TYR A 165 -31.49 5.27 21.52
N ALA A 166 -32.55 5.07 22.33
CA ALA A 166 -32.41 4.87 23.79
C ALA A 166 -31.49 3.69 24.16
N SER A 167 -31.55 2.58 23.41
CA SER A 167 -30.67 1.42 23.61
C SER A 167 -29.19 1.70 23.30
N LEU A 168 -28.89 2.60 22.35
CA LEU A 168 -27.52 3.04 22.06
C LEU A 168 -26.97 4.03 23.10
N ARG A 169 -27.81 4.49 24.03
CA ARG A 169 -27.53 5.57 24.99
C ARG A 169 -27.68 5.13 26.45
N SER A 170 -27.94 3.83 26.67
CA SER A 170 -28.18 3.25 27.99
C SER A 170 -26.94 3.28 28.89
N ALA A 171 -27.10 2.89 30.16
CA ALA A 171 -25.98 2.82 31.10
C ALA A 171 -24.96 1.75 30.68
N GLU A 172 -25.41 0.65 30.11
CA GLU A 172 -24.61 -0.46 29.61
C GLU A 172 -23.83 -0.05 28.36
N ALA A 173 -24.48 0.65 27.42
CA ALA A 173 -23.82 1.20 26.23
C ALA A 173 -22.74 2.23 26.61
N LEU A 174 -23.01 3.07 27.62
CA LEU A 174 -22.04 4.03 28.15
C LEU A 174 -20.86 3.33 28.83
N ALA A 175 -21.10 2.28 29.63
CA ALA A 175 -20.05 1.51 30.30
C ALA A 175 -19.13 0.79 29.29
N LEU A 176 -19.71 0.12 28.28
CA LEU A 176 -18.94 -0.48 27.18
C LEU A 176 -18.07 0.55 26.46
N GLN A 177 -18.59 1.76 26.24
CA GLN A 177 -17.85 2.84 25.61
C GLN A 177 -16.72 3.39 26.51
N GLN A 178 -16.93 3.43 27.83
CA GLN A 178 -15.90 3.79 28.82
C GLN A 178 -14.76 2.78 28.81
N THR A 179 -15.06 1.48 28.79
CA THR A 179 -14.03 0.43 28.72
C THR A 179 -13.24 0.49 27.41
N ALA A 180 -13.92 0.64 26.26
CA ALA A 180 -13.24 0.81 24.97
C ALA A 180 -12.31 2.04 24.93
N LEU A 181 -12.63 3.11 25.69
CA LEU A 181 -11.79 4.31 25.80
C LEU A 181 -10.62 4.12 26.79
N GLY A 182 -10.74 3.24 27.77
CA GLY A 182 -9.61 2.79 28.59
C GLY A 182 -8.67 1.85 27.82
N ASP A 183 -9.21 0.87 27.08
CA ASP A 183 -8.43 -0.06 26.26
C ASP A 183 -7.60 0.66 25.19
N ASP A 184 -8.16 1.69 24.56
CA ASP A 184 -7.48 2.52 23.55
C ASP A 184 -6.44 3.47 24.19
N ALA A 185 -6.66 3.91 25.43
CA ALA A 185 -5.66 4.65 26.20
C ALA A 185 -4.46 3.76 26.56
N ASP A 186 -4.69 2.54 27.05
CA ASP A 186 -3.64 1.54 27.32
C ASP A 186 -2.85 1.21 26.04
N ARG A 187 -3.53 0.99 24.91
CA ARG A 187 -2.92 0.76 23.59
C ARG A 187 -2.00 1.91 23.18
N HIS A 188 -2.48 3.15 23.29
CA HIS A 188 -1.68 4.32 22.90
C HIS A 188 -0.53 4.61 23.86
N ALA A 189 -0.68 4.33 25.17
CA ALA A 189 0.42 4.42 26.13
C ALA A 189 1.53 3.40 25.82
N LEU A 190 1.15 2.14 25.50
CA LEU A 190 2.07 1.09 25.05
C LEU A 190 2.82 1.48 23.76
N MET A 191 2.11 1.99 22.76
CA MET A 191 2.72 2.49 21.52
C MET A 191 3.69 3.66 21.77
N ALA A 192 3.35 4.58 22.67
CA ALA A 192 4.19 5.73 23.00
C ALA A 192 5.49 5.29 23.69
N ALA A 193 5.39 4.43 24.70
CA ALA A 193 6.54 3.89 25.42
C ALA A 193 7.48 3.08 24.52
N LEU A 194 6.95 2.32 23.55
CA LEU A 194 7.76 1.61 22.56
C LEU A 194 8.47 2.55 21.56
N ARG A 195 7.85 3.68 21.20
CA ARG A 195 8.45 4.68 20.29
C ARG A 195 9.54 5.52 20.95
N SER A 196 9.47 5.72 22.28
CA SER A 196 10.43 6.50 23.05
C SER A 196 11.70 5.73 23.44
N GLN A 197 11.81 4.44 23.10
CA GLN A 197 12.98 3.63 23.44
C GLN A 197 14.25 4.11 22.74
N THR A 198 15.37 3.99 23.46
CA THR A 198 16.73 4.24 22.99
C THR A 198 17.61 3.09 23.44
N ASP A 199 18.44 2.59 22.54
CA ASP A 199 19.34 1.47 22.81
C ASP A 199 20.40 1.83 23.86
N ASP A 200 20.75 0.86 24.69
CA ASP A 200 21.80 0.96 25.70
C ASP A 200 23.22 0.80 25.09
N ALA A 201 24.24 0.76 25.95
CA ALA A 201 25.64 0.59 25.54
C ALA A 201 25.95 -0.80 24.91
N SER A 202 24.99 -1.72 24.90
CA SER A 202 25.05 -3.05 24.28
C SER A 202 24.09 -3.21 23.08
N GLU A 203 23.54 -2.11 22.56
CA GLU A 203 22.53 -2.05 21.50
C GLU A 203 21.20 -2.75 21.87
N SER A 204 20.87 -2.79 23.17
CA SER A 204 19.72 -3.49 23.76
C SER A 204 18.70 -2.55 24.43
N ILE A 205 17.51 -3.06 24.78
CA ILE A 205 16.53 -2.37 25.64
C ILE A 205 15.92 -3.33 26.69
N ASP A 206 15.74 -2.86 27.93
CA ASP A 206 14.99 -3.57 28.98
C ASP A 206 13.56 -3.02 29.10
N LEU A 207 12.60 -3.76 28.53
CA LEU A 207 11.17 -3.43 28.58
C LEU A 207 10.45 -3.97 29.83
N ASP A 208 11.13 -4.70 30.73
CA ASP A 208 10.58 -5.08 32.03
C ASP A 208 10.71 -3.96 33.08
N GLN A 209 11.67 -3.03 32.94
CA GLN A 209 11.70 -1.81 33.77
C GLN A 209 10.70 -0.72 33.34
N VAL A 210 10.21 -0.76 32.09
CA VAL A 210 9.35 0.29 31.54
C VAL A 210 7.91 0.11 32.04
N MET A 211 7.61 0.72 33.18
CA MET A 211 6.29 0.65 33.83
C MET A 211 5.30 1.65 33.24
N LEU A 212 4.13 1.16 32.85
CA LEU A 212 2.98 1.95 32.41
C LEU A 212 1.88 1.99 33.48
N GLN A 213 1.14 3.10 33.54
CA GLN A 213 -0.15 3.13 34.24
C GLN A 213 -1.21 2.47 33.36
N ILE A 214 -2.11 1.70 33.97
CA ILE A 214 -3.26 1.09 33.30
C ILE A 214 -4.50 1.95 33.57
N ASP A 215 -5.28 2.28 32.54
CA ASP A 215 -6.48 3.12 32.68
C ASP A 215 -7.55 2.40 33.53
N PRO A 216 -8.06 3.00 34.63
CA PRO A 216 -9.03 2.35 35.51
C PRO A 216 -10.36 1.92 34.87
N ARG A 217 -10.64 2.34 33.63
CA ARG A 217 -11.80 1.91 32.84
C ARG A 217 -11.53 0.64 32.02
N SER A 218 -10.27 0.31 31.74
CA SER A 218 -9.91 -0.70 30.74
C SER A 218 -10.27 -2.12 31.17
N SER A 219 -10.43 -2.99 30.16
CA SER A 219 -10.65 -4.42 30.36
C SER A 219 -9.48 -5.08 31.10
N ARG A 220 -8.24 -4.62 30.84
CA ARG A 220 -7.03 -5.07 31.52
C ARG A 220 -7.04 -4.67 33.00
N PHE A 221 -7.48 -3.45 33.34
CA PHE A 221 -7.63 -3.06 34.74
C PHE A 221 -8.69 -3.92 35.45
N ALA A 222 -9.82 -4.18 34.81
CA ALA A 222 -10.89 -5.00 35.37
C ALA A 222 -10.49 -6.47 35.63
N SER A 223 -9.62 -7.06 34.79
CA SER A 223 -9.14 -8.44 34.96
C SER A 223 -7.96 -8.55 35.93
N GLU A 224 -6.99 -7.63 35.87
CA GLU A 224 -5.74 -7.72 36.63
C GLU A 224 -5.80 -7.04 38.00
N GLN A 225 -6.66 -6.02 38.15
CA GLN A 225 -6.75 -5.12 39.32
C GLN A 225 -5.44 -4.39 39.64
N ARG A 226 -4.49 -4.36 38.70
CA ARG A 226 -3.19 -3.69 38.80
C ARG A 226 -3.26 -2.29 38.21
N ARG A 227 -2.82 -1.28 38.96
CA ARG A 227 -2.69 0.10 38.48
C ARG A 227 -1.49 0.30 37.54
N GLN A 228 -0.50 -0.58 37.61
CA GLN A 228 0.75 -0.50 36.82
C GLN A 228 1.20 -1.87 36.32
N MET A 229 1.87 -1.89 35.18
CA MET A 229 2.40 -3.09 34.52
C MET A 229 3.64 -2.75 33.67
N SER A 230 4.59 -3.66 33.52
CA SER A 230 5.73 -3.45 32.60
C SER A 230 5.31 -3.66 31.14
N VAL A 231 5.92 -2.92 30.22
CA VAL A 231 5.69 -3.07 28.76
C VAL A 231 5.94 -4.51 28.33
N ALA A 232 7.03 -5.15 28.77
CA ALA A 232 7.30 -6.53 28.44
C ALA A 232 6.27 -7.51 29.00
N HIS A 233 5.67 -7.26 30.17
CA HIS A 233 4.56 -8.08 30.66
C HIS A 233 3.29 -7.89 29.82
N MET A 234 2.90 -6.65 29.49
CA MET A 234 1.76 -6.37 28.60
C MET A 234 1.92 -7.10 27.26
N LEU A 235 3.09 -6.98 26.62
CA LEU A 235 3.35 -7.63 25.33
C LEU A 235 3.28 -9.16 25.40
N ARG A 236 3.79 -9.78 26.48
CA ARG A 236 3.69 -11.23 26.70
C ARG A 236 2.23 -11.68 26.92
N GLN A 237 1.41 -10.89 27.62
CA GLN A 237 -0.02 -11.18 27.78
C GLN A 237 -0.78 -11.13 26.44
N ASP A 238 -0.46 -10.13 25.63
CA ASP A 238 -1.15 -9.84 24.36
C ASP A 238 -0.75 -10.83 23.24
N GLY A 239 0.34 -11.58 23.43
CA GLY A 239 0.86 -12.59 22.51
C GLY A 239 1.93 -12.05 21.54
N HIS A 240 2.55 -10.92 21.86
CA HIS A 240 3.61 -10.30 21.07
C HIS A 240 5.01 -10.78 21.52
N LYS A 241 5.93 -10.85 20.56
CA LYS A 241 7.36 -11.00 20.80
C LYS A 241 7.87 -9.71 21.43
N VAL A 242 8.53 -9.80 22.59
CA VAL A 242 9.13 -8.63 23.26
C VAL A 242 10.32 -8.15 22.40
N PRO A 243 10.36 -6.88 21.97
CA PRO A 243 11.49 -6.29 21.28
C PRO A 243 12.77 -6.32 22.12
N VAL A 244 13.91 -6.65 21.50
CA VAL A 244 15.22 -6.60 22.18
C VAL A 244 16.05 -5.34 21.87
N ASN A 245 15.61 -4.52 20.91
CA ASN A 245 16.23 -3.24 20.58
C ASN A 245 15.21 -2.21 20.06
N ARG A 246 15.64 -0.96 19.91
CA ARG A 246 14.82 0.17 19.45
C ARG A 246 14.17 -0.05 18.09
N GLN A 247 14.89 -0.64 17.13
CA GLN A 247 14.34 -0.88 15.79
C GLN A 247 13.13 -1.83 15.86
N GLN A 248 13.23 -2.89 16.66
CA GLN A 248 12.12 -3.81 16.89
C GLN A 248 10.98 -3.13 17.69
N ALA A 249 11.29 -2.27 18.65
CA ALA A 249 10.27 -1.55 19.44
C ALA A 249 9.48 -0.55 18.59
N GLN A 250 10.16 0.24 17.76
CA GLN A 250 9.53 1.15 16.81
C GLN A 250 8.71 0.39 15.76
N GLY A 251 9.22 -0.75 15.26
CA GLY A 251 8.49 -1.63 14.34
C GLY A 251 7.23 -2.25 14.96
N LEU A 252 7.30 -2.71 16.21
CA LEU A 252 6.14 -3.18 16.97
C LEU A 252 5.11 -2.06 17.19
N ALA A 253 5.57 -0.85 17.52
CA ALA A 253 4.69 0.31 17.68
C ALA A 253 4.10 0.83 16.36
N LEU A 254 4.65 0.45 15.20
CA LEU A 254 4.03 0.64 13.88
C LEU A 254 2.93 -0.42 13.66
N ALA A 255 3.23 -1.69 13.90
CA ALA A 255 2.27 -2.79 13.80
C ALA A 255 1.04 -2.62 14.73
N LEU A 256 1.24 -2.06 15.92
CA LEU A 256 0.17 -1.75 16.89
C LEU A 256 -0.67 -0.51 16.54
N SER A 257 -0.25 0.32 15.56
CA SER A 257 -1.08 1.44 15.10
C SER A 257 -2.33 0.95 14.36
N PHE A 258 -2.16 -0.05 13.49
CA PHE A 258 -3.18 -0.50 12.55
C PHE A 258 -4.39 -1.13 13.25
N ASP A 259 -5.48 -0.38 13.36
CA ASP A 259 -6.75 -0.87 13.87
C ASP A 259 -7.61 -1.39 12.71
N LEU A 260 -7.47 -2.67 12.37
CA LEU A 260 -8.30 -3.29 11.32
C LEU A 260 -9.80 -3.32 11.67
N ALA A 261 -10.17 -3.14 12.95
CA ALA A 261 -11.54 -3.35 13.41
C ALA A 261 -12.44 -2.11 13.33
N HIS A 262 -11.94 -0.91 13.02
CA HIS A 262 -12.79 0.16 12.45
C HIS A 262 -13.07 -0.01 10.95
N ARG A 263 -12.27 -0.84 10.27
CA ARG A 263 -12.36 -1.17 8.83
C ARG A 263 -13.29 -2.36 8.58
N ALA A 264 -13.64 -3.10 9.63
CA ALA A 264 -14.65 -4.15 9.64
C ALA A 264 -16.02 -3.69 9.08
N PRO A 265 -16.76 -4.57 8.39
CA PRO A 265 -18.18 -4.40 8.11
C PRO A 265 -19.02 -4.06 9.36
N ARG A 266 -20.04 -3.21 9.19
CA ARG A 266 -20.94 -2.76 10.27
C ARG A 266 -22.41 -2.99 9.90
N ALA A 267 -23.29 -3.01 10.91
CA ALA A 267 -24.73 -3.13 10.72
C ALA A 267 -25.32 -2.14 9.70
N ASN A 268 -24.74 -0.95 9.59
CA ASN A 268 -25.24 0.17 8.78
C ASN A 268 -24.35 0.59 7.60
N ALA A 269 -23.17 -0.01 7.41
CA ALA A 269 -22.26 0.31 6.30
C ALA A 269 -21.12 -0.73 6.14
N GLY A 270 -20.45 -0.73 4.99
CA GLY A 270 -19.13 -1.34 4.81
C GLY A 270 -19.12 -2.72 4.17
N GLY A 271 -20.16 -3.09 3.41
CA GLY A 271 -20.30 -4.40 2.78
C GLY A 271 -20.58 -5.52 3.79
N ALA A 272 -20.26 -6.75 3.40
CA ALA A 272 -20.11 -7.92 4.26
C ALA A 272 -19.39 -9.02 3.47
N ARG A 273 -18.35 -9.65 4.05
CA ARG A 273 -17.82 -10.90 3.49
C ARG A 273 -18.75 -12.05 3.90
N PRO A 274 -19.27 -12.86 2.95
CA PRO A 274 -20.16 -13.97 3.28
C PRO A 274 -19.44 -15.01 4.14
N ILE A 275 -20.10 -15.50 5.20
CA ILE A 275 -19.63 -16.62 6.03
C ILE A 275 -19.62 -17.99 5.31
N ALA A 276 -19.70 -18.01 3.98
CA ALA A 276 -19.90 -19.20 3.16
C ALA A 276 -18.82 -20.27 3.38
N GLY A 277 -17.54 -19.87 3.52
CA GLY A 277 -16.44 -20.79 3.82
C GLY A 277 -16.48 -21.44 5.20
N LEU A 278 -17.36 -20.96 6.09
CA LEU A 278 -17.60 -21.49 7.44
C LEU A 278 -18.86 -22.36 7.52
N LEU A 279 -19.60 -22.52 6.41
CA LEU A 279 -20.85 -23.27 6.37
C LEU A 279 -20.63 -24.69 5.86
N SER A 280 -21.14 -25.67 6.62
CA SER A 280 -21.21 -27.04 6.14
C SER A 280 -22.09 -27.19 4.89
N ALA A 281 -21.83 -28.19 4.06
CA ALA A 281 -22.71 -28.58 2.97
C ALA A 281 -24.18 -28.79 3.41
N THR A 282 -24.43 -29.24 4.65
CA THR A 282 -25.77 -29.35 5.23
C THR A 282 -26.39 -27.98 5.50
N SER A 283 -25.62 -27.03 6.02
CA SER A 283 -26.04 -25.63 6.19
C SER A 283 -26.36 -25.00 4.82
N LEU A 284 -25.50 -25.19 3.82
CA LEU A 284 -25.71 -24.70 2.45
C LEU A 284 -26.96 -25.32 1.79
N ARG A 285 -27.28 -26.60 2.04
CA ARG A 285 -28.57 -27.19 1.61
C ARG A 285 -29.78 -26.51 2.26
N LYS A 286 -29.70 -26.18 3.55
CA LYS A 286 -30.76 -25.43 4.28
C LYS A 286 -30.94 -24.00 3.77
N VAL A 287 -29.86 -23.30 3.41
CA VAL A 287 -29.92 -21.97 2.76
C VAL A 287 -30.71 -22.08 1.46
N ARG A 288 -30.28 -22.95 0.53
CA ARG A 288 -30.95 -23.16 -0.76
C ARG A 288 -32.43 -23.52 -0.62
N ALA A 289 -32.78 -24.43 0.30
CA ALA A 289 -34.17 -24.79 0.56
C ALA A 289 -35.02 -23.60 1.06
N THR A 290 -34.42 -22.69 1.81
CA THR A 290 -35.08 -21.48 2.33
C THR A 290 -35.30 -20.43 1.23
N VAL A 291 -34.33 -20.25 0.34
CA VAL A 291 -34.47 -19.41 -0.86
C VAL A 291 -35.58 -19.93 -1.77
N VAL A 292 -35.65 -21.24 -2.01
CA VAL A 292 -36.75 -21.86 -2.78
C VAL A 292 -38.12 -21.66 -2.14
N GLN A 293 -38.23 -21.76 -0.81
CA GLN A 293 -39.48 -21.44 -0.09
C GLN A 293 -39.86 -19.95 -0.24
N TRP A 294 -38.89 -19.04 -0.13
CA TRP A 294 -39.09 -17.60 -0.30
C TRP A 294 -39.57 -17.26 -1.72
N HIS A 295 -39.00 -17.85 -2.77
CA HIS A 295 -39.46 -17.65 -4.15
C HIS A 295 -40.90 -18.11 -4.36
N LYS A 296 -41.32 -19.24 -3.79
CA LYS A 296 -42.72 -19.70 -3.87
C LYS A 296 -43.69 -18.69 -3.23
N ALA A 297 -43.33 -18.14 -2.07
CA ALA A 297 -44.12 -17.07 -1.44
C ALA A 297 -44.18 -15.79 -2.30
N GLN A 298 -43.06 -15.37 -2.91
CA GLN A 298 -43.04 -14.20 -3.81
C GLN A 298 -43.92 -14.38 -5.04
N VAL A 299 -43.96 -15.58 -5.65
CA VAL A 299 -44.80 -15.85 -6.84
C VAL A 299 -46.28 -15.81 -6.48
N ASN A 300 -46.67 -16.39 -5.34
CA ASN A 300 -48.06 -16.44 -4.88
C ASN A 300 -48.68 -15.06 -4.56
N HIS A 301 -47.87 -13.99 -4.49
CA HIS A 301 -48.32 -12.61 -4.27
C HIS A 301 -48.25 -11.72 -5.53
N ARG A 302 -48.05 -12.27 -6.74
CA ARG A 302 -48.04 -11.51 -7.99
C ARG A 302 -49.42 -11.46 -8.65
N SER A 303 -49.91 -10.24 -8.91
CA SER A 303 -51.16 -10.00 -9.67
C SER A 303 -51.05 -10.28 -11.18
N ASN A 304 -49.86 -10.61 -11.70
CA ASN A 304 -49.65 -10.96 -13.11
C ASN A 304 -48.69 -12.17 -13.22
N PRO A 305 -49.17 -13.36 -13.64
CA PRO A 305 -48.35 -14.57 -13.73
C PRO A 305 -47.30 -14.60 -14.86
N GLN A 306 -47.40 -13.74 -15.89
CA GLN A 306 -46.51 -13.82 -17.06
C GLN A 306 -45.08 -13.32 -16.80
N ALA A 307 -44.87 -12.53 -15.74
CA ALA A 307 -43.53 -12.22 -15.27
C ALA A 307 -42.95 -13.45 -14.54
N GLY A 308 -42.04 -14.16 -15.20
CA GLY A 308 -41.40 -15.37 -14.67
C GLY A 308 -40.69 -15.18 -13.31
N ALA A 309 -40.40 -16.30 -12.64
CA ALA A 309 -39.70 -16.32 -11.36
C ALA A 309 -38.24 -15.86 -11.53
N GLY A 310 -38.02 -14.54 -11.39
CA GLY A 310 -36.68 -13.96 -11.39
C GLY A 310 -35.83 -14.43 -10.20
N SER A 311 -34.51 -14.44 -10.40
CA SER A 311 -33.50 -14.76 -9.39
C SER A 311 -33.64 -13.92 -8.12
N LEU A 312 -33.16 -14.42 -6.99
CA LEU A 312 -33.16 -13.74 -5.70
C LEU A 312 -32.49 -12.38 -5.81
N LEU A 313 -31.35 -12.30 -6.50
CA LEU A 313 -30.69 -11.01 -6.78
C LEU A 313 -31.63 -10.03 -7.49
N ARG A 314 -32.27 -10.45 -8.60
CA ARG A 314 -33.13 -9.56 -9.40
C ARG A 314 -34.41 -9.16 -8.65
N GLY A 315 -34.96 -10.07 -7.85
CA GLY A 315 -36.11 -9.83 -6.97
C GLY A 315 -35.82 -8.95 -5.75
N LEU A 316 -34.55 -8.73 -5.40
CA LEU A 316 -34.13 -7.72 -4.42
C LEU A 316 -33.73 -6.40 -5.09
N ILE A 317 -33.17 -6.41 -6.30
CA ILE A 317 -32.90 -5.19 -7.09
C ILE A 317 -34.20 -4.45 -7.42
N SER A 318 -35.31 -5.15 -7.71
CA SER A 318 -36.61 -4.53 -7.99
C SER A 318 -37.19 -3.71 -6.82
N GLU A 319 -36.68 -3.93 -5.60
CA GLU A 319 -37.12 -3.26 -4.36
C GLU A 319 -36.27 -2.04 -4.01
N LEU A 320 -35.15 -1.82 -4.72
CA LEU A 320 -34.30 -0.65 -4.52
C LEU A 320 -34.99 0.62 -5.05
N PRO A 321 -34.85 1.78 -4.37
CA PRO A 321 -35.30 3.07 -4.90
C PRO A 321 -34.73 3.33 -6.29
N GLN A 322 -35.49 4.00 -7.16
CA GLN A 322 -35.09 4.28 -8.54
C GLN A 322 -33.76 5.06 -8.62
N SER A 323 -33.50 5.96 -7.65
CA SER A 323 -32.22 6.65 -7.49
C SER A 323 -31.05 5.70 -7.21
N ALA A 324 -31.23 4.71 -6.33
CA ALA A 324 -30.22 3.69 -6.05
C ALA A 324 -29.97 2.80 -7.28
N ARG A 325 -31.04 2.38 -7.97
CA ARG A 325 -30.96 1.58 -9.21
C ARG A 325 -30.20 2.30 -10.32
N ALA A 326 -30.48 3.60 -10.53
CA ALA A 326 -29.76 4.42 -11.50
C ALA A 326 -28.25 4.52 -11.22
N THR A 327 -27.82 4.36 -9.96
CA THR A 327 -26.39 4.38 -9.57
C THR A 327 -25.70 3.02 -9.54
N ILE A 328 -26.37 1.90 -9.87
CA ILE A 328 -25.76 0.56 -9.77
C ILE A 328 -24.46 0.44 -10.58
N ALA A 329 -24.42 0.99 -11.80
CA ALA A 329 -23.24 0.87 -12.67
C ALA A 329 -22.05 1.73 -12.22
N SER A 330 -22.30 2.86 -11.53
CA SER A 330 -21.26 3.79 -11.07
C SER A 330 -20.85 3.59 -9.61
N ASN A 331 -21.71 2.95 -8.78
CA ASN A 331 -21.44 2.65 -7.39
C ASN A 331 -22.07 1.31 -6.95
N PRO A 332 -21.60 0.17 -7.50
CA PRO A 332 -22.15 -1.15 -7.18
C PRO A 332 -21.96 -1.53 -5.71
N ALA A 333 -20.92 -1.01 -5.05
CA ALA A 333 -20.69 -1.17 -3.62
C ALA A 333 -21.84 -0.57 -2.78
N SER A 334 -22.26 0.67 -3.05
CA SER A 334 -23.39 1.29 -2.35
C SER A 334 -24.72 0.61 -2.68
N ALA A 335 -24.94 0.21 -3.94
CA ALA A 335 -26.15 -0.51 -4.33
C ALA A 335 -26.26 -1.88 -3.63
N LEU A 336 -25.16 -2.62 -3.52
CA LEU A 336 -25.10 -3.88 -2.75
C LEU A 336 -25.38 -3.63 -1.27
N ASP A 337 -24.74 -2.61 -0.68
CA ASP A 337 -24.84 -2.27 0.74
C ASP A 337 -26.28 -1.90 1.15
N GLN A 338 -27.01 -1.22 0.26
CA GLN A 338 -28.45 -0.95 0.39
C GLN A 338 -29.31 -2.21 0.17
N LEU A 339 -29.02 -3.01 -0.86
CA LEU A 339 -29.79 -4.20 -1.23
C LEU A 339 -29.85 -5.21 -0.07
N ILE A 340 -28.70 -5.55 0.50
CA ILE A 340 -28.59 -6.54 1.59
C ILE A 340 -29.17 -6.03 2.92
N ARG A 341 -29.42 -4.72 3.04
CA ARG A 341 -30.07 -4.07 4.20
C ARG A 341 -31.55 -3.74 3.97
N SER A 342 -32.08 -3.98 2.77
CA SER A 342 -33.51 -3.79 2.46
C SER A 342 -34.42 -4.64 3.37
N PRO A 343 -35.68 -4.25 3.64
CA PRO A 343 -36.56 -5.00 4.53
C PRO A 343 -36.79 -6.45 4.11
N LYS A 344 -36.98 -6.71 2.80
CA LYS A 344 -37.13 -8.08 2.26
C LYS A 344 -35.84 -8.92 2.38
N ALA A 345 -34.67 -8.31 2.15
CA ALA A 345 -33.40 -8.99 2.38
C ALA A 345 -33.23 -9.35 3.87
N ARG A 346 -33.42 -8.39 4.78
CA ARG A 346 -33.26 -8.62 6.23
C ARG A 346 -34.20 -9.70 6.76
N ALA A 347 -35.45 -9.75 6.30
CA ALA A 347 -36.38 -10.82 6.66
C ALA A 347 -35.89 -12.21 6.20
N LEU A 348 -35.42 -12.33 4.95
CA LEU A 348 -34.83 -13.57 4.44
C LEU A 348 -33.56 -13.96 5.22
N GLY A 349 -32.70 -12.98 5.54
CA GLY A 349 -31.47 -13.18 6.32
C GLY A 349 -31.75 -13.71 7.72
N GLN A 350 -32.79 -13.19 8.40
CA GLN A 350 -33.25 -13.67 9.70
C GLN A 350 -33.75 -15.13 9.64
N GLU A 351 -34.51 -15.51 8.60
CA GLU A 351 -34.96 -16.89 8.42
C GLU A 351 -33.83 -17.87 8.12
N ILE A 352 -32.85 -17.45 7.32
CA ILE A 352 -31.62 -18.22 7.07
C ILE A 352 -30.83 -18.41 8.36
N GLN A 353 -30.57 -17.31 9.09
CA GLN A 353 -29.87 -17.29 10.37
C GLN A 353 -30.45 -18.30 11.36
N LYS A 354 -31.77 -18.26 11.58
CA LYS A 354 -32.49 -19.19 12.46
C LYS A 354 -32.26 -20.65 12.04
N LYS A 355 -32.46 -20.97 10.76
CA LYS A 355 -32.40 -22.35 10.24
C LYS A 355 -31.00 -22.98 10.26
N ILE A 356 -29.94 -22.18 10.13
CA ILE A 356 -28.55 -22.66 10.16
C ILE A 356 -27.81 -22.35 11.48
N LYS A 357 -28.51 -21.77 12.47
CA LYS A 357 -27.98 -21.41 13.80
C LYS A 357 -26.74 -20.50 13.76
N VAL A 358 -26.77 -19.44 12.97
CA VAL A 358 -25.75 -18.36 13.06
C VAL A 358 -25.97 -17.58 14.35
N ILE A 359 -24.91 -17.27 15.10
CA ILE A 359 -25.01 -16.37 16.25
C ILE A 359 -25.54 -14.99 15.83
N GLU A 360 -26.30 -14.36 16.72
CA GLU A 360 -26.83 -13.01 16.55
C GLU A 360 -25.71 -11.98 16.74
N THR A 361 -25.38 -11.25 15.68
CA THR A 361 -24.38 -10.18 15.66
C THR A 361 -24.94 -8.95 14.93
N PRO A 362 -24.27 -7.78 14.98
CA PRO A 362 -24.67 -6.62 14.19
C PRO A 362 -24.68 -6.86 12.66
N THR A 363 -24.00 -7.90 12.16
CA THR A 363 -23.82 -8.19 10.73
C THR A 363 -24.38 -9.55 10.29
N SER A 364 -24.67 -10.48 11.22
CA SER A 364 -25.04 -11.89 10.94
C SER A 364 -26.23 -12.07 9.99
N VAL A 365 -27.22 -11.17 10.06
CA VAL A 365 -28.39 -11.16 9.16
C VAL A 365 -27.96 -10.85 7.72
N ILE A 366 -27.06 -9.88 7.56
CA ILE A 366 -26.56 -9.41 6.27
C ILE A 366 -25.65 -10.47 5.65
N GLU A 367 -24.74 -11.05 6.44
CA GLU A 367 -23.92 -12.20 6.05
C GLU A 367 -24.77 -13.37 5.55
N SER A 368 -25.88 -13.66 6.23
CA SER A 368 -26.81 -14.74 5.87
C SER A 368 -27.51 -14.51 4.52
N VAL A 369 -27.86 -13.26 4.16
CA VAL A 369 -28.35 -12.93 2.82
C VAL A 369 -27.24 -13.04 1.77
N SER A 370 -26.05 -12.51 2.08
CA SER A 370 -24.90 -12.55 1.16
C SER A 370 -24.51 -13.98 0.80
N VAL A 371 -24.56 -14.93 1.74
CA VAL A 371 -24.39 -16.36 1.47
C VAL A 371 -25.42 -16.87 0.46
N ALA A 372 -26.71 -16.57 0.64
CA ALA A 372 -27.77 -17.03 -0.25
C ALA A 372 -27.61 -16.50 -1.68
N LEU A 373 -27.27 -15.22 -1.81
CA LEU A 373 -27.00 -14.58 -3.11
C LEU A 373 -25.76 -15.17 -3.79
N VAL A 374 -24.63 -15.36 -3.09
CA VAL A 374 -23.45 -16.03 -3.67
C VAL A 374 -23.75 -17.48 -4.05
N GLN A 375 -24.56 -18.20 -3.28
CA GLN A 375 -24.94 -19.59 -3.59
C GLN A 375 -25.86 -19.72 -4.82
N GLU A 376 -26.64 -18.68 -5.14
CA GLU A 376 -27.41 -18.58 -6.38
C GLU A 376 -26.49 -18.25 -7.57
N LEU A 377 -25.64 -17.23 -7.42
CA LEU A 377 -24.74 -16.74 -8.48
C LEU A 377 -23.63 -17.75 -8.82
N ASP A 378 -23.11 -18.45 -7.83
CA ASP A 378 -22.16 -19.55 -7.94
C ASP A 378 -22.62 -20.79 -7.15
N PRO A 379 -23.38 -21.69 -7.77
CA PRO A 379 -23.74 -22.98 -7.18
C PRO A 379 -22.56 -23.90 -6.88
N GLY A 380 -21.34 -23.54 -7.32
CA GLY A 380 -20.07 -24.21 -7.06
C GLY A 380 -19.23 -23.59 -5.93
N MET A 381 -19.78 -22.64 -5.16
CA MET A 381 -19.04 -21.89 -4.12
C MET A 381 -18.13 -22.80 -3.27
N GLY A 382 -16.87 -22.39 -3.08
CA GLY A 382 -15.89 -23.13 -2.28
C GLY A 382 -15.23 -24.33 -2.96
N LYS A 383 -15.64 -24.74 -4.18
CA LYS A 383 -14.92 -25.76 -4.97
C LYS A 383 -13.58 -25.27 -5.55
N SER A 384 -13.45 -23.96 -5.76
CA SER A 384 -12.25 -23.31 -6.28
C SER A 384 -12.25 -21.84 -5.86
N CYS A 385 -11.09 -21.29 -5.52
CA CYS A 385 -10.88 -19.85 -5.35
C CYS A 385 -10.60 -19.12 -6.68
N PHE A 386 -10.28 -19.87 -7.74
CA PHE A 386 -9.93 -19.30 -9.04
C PHE A 386 -11.16 -18.97 -9.90
N ASN A 387 -12.23 -19.77 -9.79
CA ASN A 387 -13.36 -19.77 -10.72
C ASN A 387 -14.64 -19.29 -10.03
N LEU A 388 -15.11 -18.09 -10.38
CA LEU A 388 -16.33 -17.48 -9.87
C LEU A 388 -17.42 -17.49 -10.95
N SER A 389 -18.49 -18.25 -10.72
CA SER A 389 -19.58 -18.41 -11.69
C SER A 389 -19.09 -18.72 -13.12
N GLY A 390 -18.14 -19.64 -13.26
CA GLY A 390 -17.60 -20.06 -14.57
C GLY A 390 -16.59 -19.10 -15.20
N TYR A 391 -16.15 -18.04 -14.52
CA TYR A 391 -15.07 -17.15 -14.97
C TYR A 391 -13.84 -17.31 -14.08
N ASN A 392 -12.66 -17.48 -14.68
CA ASN A 392 -11.41 -17.56 -13.93
C ASN A 392 -10.72 -16.18 -13.89
N LEU A 393 -10.74 -15.50 -12.74
CA LEU A 393 -10.10 -14.19 -12.55
C LEU A 393 -8.59 -14.22 -12.86
N TYR A 394 -7.96 -15.36 -12.59
CA TYR A 394 -6.52 -15.57 -12.66
C TYR A 394 -6.08 -16.32 -13.94
N GLN A 395 -6.95 -16.39 -14.95
CA GLN A 395 -6.64 -16.99 -16.25
C GLN A 395 -5.43 -16.33 -16.94
N ARG A 396 -4.72 -17.08 -17.79
CA ARG A 396 -3.49 -16.63 -18.45
C ARG A 396 -3.66 -15.34 -19.27
N ASP A 397 -4.82 -15.15 -19.89
CA ASP A 397 -5.10 -13.98 -20.74
C ASP A 397 -5.28 -12.69 -19.93
N ASN A 398 -5.54 -12.80 -18.62
CA ASN A 398 -5.60 -11.66 -17.71
C ASN A 398 -4.21 -11.22 -17.22
N ALA A 399 -3.14 -12.00 -17.47
CA ALA A 399 -1.80 -11.71 -16.98
C ALA A 399 -1.14 -10.56 -17.76
N GLY A 400 -0.86 -9.46 -17.07
CA GLY A 400 -0.49 -8.16 -17.64
C GLY A 400 -1.66 -7.18 -17.80
N CYS A 401 -2.87 -7.55 -17.38
CA CYS A 401 -4.02 -6.64 -17.30
C CYS A 401 -4.13 -6.00 -15.90
N SER A 402 -4.66 -4.78 -15.84
CA SER A 402 -4.95 -4.11 -14.56
C SER A 402 -6.21 -4.68 -13.90
N PRO A 403 -6.33 -4.61 -12.56
CA PRO A 403 -7.49 -5.10 -11.81
C PRO A 403 -8.82 -4.53 -12.32
N ALA A 404 -8.87 -3.24 -12.66
CA ALA A 404 -10.07 -2.61 -13.22
C ALA A 404 -10.51 -3.26 -14.56
N THR A 405 -9.56 -3.62 -15.42
CA THR A 405 -9.84 -4.34 -16.69
C THR A 405 -10.36 -5.76 -16.41
N ILE A 406 -9.80 -6.46 -15.42
CA ILE A 406 -10.26 -7.81 -15.02
C ILE A 406 -11.67 -7.77 -14.44
N VAL A 407 -11.97 -6.81 -13.56
CA VAL A 407 -13.33 -6.58 -13.01
C VAL A 407 -14.33 -6.24 -14.10
N LYS A 408 -13.95 -5.41 -15.09
CA LYS A 408 -14.80 -5.10 -16.25
C LYS A 408 -15.13 -6.35 -17.05
N SER A 409 -14.12 -7.14 -17.43
CA SER A 409 -14.30 -8.40 -18.18
C SER A 409 -15.15 -9.41 -17.42
N PHE A 410 -14.96 -9.55 -16.10
CA PHE A 410 -15.77 -10.40 -15.23
C PHE A 410 -17.23 -9.91 -15.15
N THR A 411 -17.44 -8.60 -15.02
CA THR A 411 -18.79 -8.00 -15.02
C THR A 411 -19.52 -8.29 -16.32
N THR A 412 -18.86 -8.12 -17.47
CA THR A 412 -19.46 -8.42 -18.79
C THR A 412 -19.72 -9.91 -19.03
N HIS A 413 -18.95 -10.81 -18.42
CA HIS A 413 -19.32 -12.24 -18.36
C HIS A 413 -20.62 -12.49 -17.58
N LEU A 414 -20.84 -11.77 -16.47
CA LEU A 414 -22.05 -11.90 -15.65
C LEU A 414 -23.31 -11.28 -16.30
N GLU A 415 -23.17 -10.31 -17.20
CA GLU A 415 -24.31 -9.72 -17.94
C GLU A 415 -25.18 -10.81 -18.61
N ARG A 416 -24.55 -11.85 -19.18
CA ARG A 416 -25.23 -12.99 -19.82
C ARG A 416 -25.99 -13.90 -18.84
N LYS A 417 -25.73 -13.79 -17.53
CA LYS A 417 -26.32 -14.62 -16.48
C LYS A 417 -27.41 -13.92 -15.67
N VAL A 418 -27.20 -12.64 -15.35
CA VAL A 418 -28.11 -11.88 -14.48
C VAL A 418 -28.74 -10.66 -15.15
N GLY A 419 -28.30 -10.30 -16.36
CA GLY A 419 -28.68 -9.09 -17.07
C GLY A 419 -27.82 -7.88 -16.68
N VAL A 420 -27.74 -6.91 -17.59
CA VAL A 420 -26.83 -5.74 -17.49
C VAL A 420 -27.04 -4.95 -16.19
N GLU A 421 -28.29 -4.74 -15.75
CA GLU A 421 -28.59 -4.02 -14.49
C GLU A 421 -28.02 -4.75 -13.26
N ALA A 422 -28.03 -6.09 -13.23
CA ALA A 422 -27.64 -6.85 -12.05
C ALA A 422 -26.16 -7.24 -12.02
N ALA A 423 -25.48 -7.22 -13.17
CA ALA A 423 -24.10 -7.69 -13.30
C ALA A 423 -23.09 -6.95 -12.39
N PRO A 424 -23.14 -5.61 -12.22
CA PRO A 424 -22.23 -4.90 -11.32
C PRO A 424 -22.40 -5.31 -9.84
N VAL A 425 -23.64 -5.54 -9.39
CA VAL A 425 -23.94 -6.00 -8.02
C VAL A 425 -23.50 -7.45 -7.82
N ALA A 426 -23.71 -8.30 -8.83
CA ALA A 426 -23.24 -9.69 -8.81
C ALA A 426 -21.70 -9.77 -8.77
N ALA A 427 -21.01 -8.94 -9.56
CA ALA A 427 -19.55 -8.84 -9.56
C ALA A 427 -19.03 -8.40 -8.18
N GLN A 428 -19.54 -7.28 -7.66
CA GLN A 428 -19.19 -6.76 -6.33
C GLN A 428 -19.35 -7.82 -5.23
N LEU A 429 -20.43 -8.59 -5.26
CA LEU A 429 -20.70 -9.62 -4.25
C LEU A 429 -19.81 -10.87 -4.40
N LEU A 430 -19.57 -11.33 -5.63
CA LEU A 430 -18.71 -12.50 -5.89
C LEU A 430 -17.24 -12.19 -5.55
N LEU A 431 -16.75 -10.99 -5.88
CA LEU A 431 -15.41 -10.54 -5.49
C LEU A 431 -15.29 -10.42 -3.96
N ALA A 432 -16.31 -9.88 -3.27
CA ALA A 432 -16.34 -9.81 -1.81
C ALA A 432 -16.35 -11.18 -1.12
N ALA A 433 -16.75 -12.24 -1.83
CA ALA A 433 -16.70 -13.60 -1.32
C ALA A 433 -15.30 -14.24 -1.42
N ALA A 434 -14.63 -14.06 -2.56
CA ALA A 434 -13.54 -14.93 -2.97
C ALA A 434 -12.30 -14.25 -3.56
N ALA A 435 -12.38 -12.97 -3.95
CA ALA A 435 -11.25 -12.21 -4.48
C ALA A 435 -11.33 -10.71 -4.06
N PRO A 436 -11.26 -10.42 -2.74
CA PRO A 436 -11.44 -9.08 -2.20
C PRO A 436 -10.35 -8.08 -2.61
N GLU A 437 -9.20 -8.52 -3.16
CA GLU A 437 -8.15 -7.63 -3.69
C GLU A 437 -8.64 -6.74 -4.83
N PHE A 438 -9.65 -7.21 -5.59
CA PHE A 438 -10.29 -6.43 -6.66
C PHE A 438 -11.31 -5.40 -6.16
N LEU A 439 -11.57 -5.34 -4.84
CA LEU A 439 -12.51 -4.39 -4.21
C LEU A 439 -11.84 -3.34 -3.32
N VAL A 440 -10.53 -3.41 -3.16
CA VAL A 440 -9.74 -2.40 -2.47
C VAL A 440 -9.83 -1.08 -3.24
N LYS A 441 -9.84 0.03 -2.51
CA LYS A 441 -10.00 1.37 -3.11
C LYS A 441 -8.68 1.86 -3.68
N ASP A 442 -8.77 2.73 -4.68
CA ASP A 442 -7.67 3.58 -5.13
C ASP A 442 -6.41 2.78 -5.54
N ILE A 443 -6.63 1.61 -6.16
CA ILE A 443 -5.60 0.75 -6.76
C ILE A 443 -4.96 1.48 -7.96
N PRO A 444 -3.62 1.58 -8.05
CA PRO A 444 -2.95 2.23 -9.17
C PRO A 444 -3.34 1.62 -10.53
N PRO A 445 -3.68 2.43 -11.55
CA PRO A 445 -4.21 1.93 -12.83
C PRO A 445 -3.19 1.15 -13.67
N ASN A 446 -1.90 1.30 -13.37
CA ASN A 446 -0.77 0.58 -13.96
C ASN A 446 -0.29 -0.61 -13.12
N LEU A 447 -0.89 -0.89 -11.96
CA LEU A 447 -0.68 -2.15 -11.26
C LEU A 447 -1.34 -3.27 -12.08
N VAL A 448 -0.61 -4.36 -12.35
CA VAL A 448 -1.09 -5.46 -13.20
C VAL A 448 -0.97 -6.82 -12.54
N TYR A 449 -1.92 -7.70 -12.85
CA TYR A 449 -1.88 -9.11 -12.43
C TYR A 449 -0.65 -9.80 -13.05
N GLY A 450 0.27 -10.23 -12.19
CA GLY A 450 1.58 -10.80 -12.56
C GLY A 450 2.78 -9.97 -12.10
N SER A 451 2.58 -8.71 -11.71
CA SER A 451 3.61 -7.94 -11.00
C SER A 451 3.89 -8.52 -9.61
N HIS A 452 5.12 -8.37 -9.10
CA HIS A 452 5.46 -8.80 -7.74
C HIS A 452 4.71 -7.96 -6.68
N THR A 453 4.42 -6.70 -6.99
CA THR A 453 3.61 -5.78 -6.18
C THR A 453 2.17 -6.25 -6.07
N TRP A 454 1.54 -6.71 -7.17
CA TRP A 454 0.22 -7.33 -7.11
C TRP A 454 0.22 -8.61 -6.27
N ALA A 455 1.27 -9.44 -6.38
CA ALA A 455 1.40 -10.62 -5.54
C ALA A 455 1.46 -10.24 -4.05
N ASN A 456 2.41 -9.40 -3.65
CA ASN A 456 2.55 -8.91 -2.27
C ASN A 456 1.26 -8.27 -1.75
N PHE A 457 0.59 -7.47 -2.58
CA PHE A 457 -0.70 -6.86 -2.28
C PHE A 457 -1.82 -7.89 -2.02
N SER A 458 -1.99 -8.91 -2.88
CA SER A 458 -2.94 -10.01 -2.66
C SER A 458 -2.63 -10.83 -1.40
N ILE A 459 -1.35 -10.99 -1.04
CA ILE A 459 -0.95 -11.61 0.24
C ILE A 459 -1.46 -10.77 1.41
N GLU A 460 -1.27 -9.46 1.37
CA GLU A 460 -1.63 -8.56 2.46
C GLU A 460 -3.15 -8.36 2.59
N VAL A 461 -3.87 -8.25 1.47
CA VAL A 461 -5.33 -8.41 1.41
C VAL A 461 -5.74 -9.71 2.11
N SER A 462 -5.12 -10.84 1.76
CA SER A 462 -5.44 -12.15 2.34
C SER A 462 -5.10 -12.26 3.83
N ARG A 463 -4.09 -11.52 4.31
CA ARG A 463 -3.68 -11.43 5.72
C ARG A 463 -4.69 -10.59 6.53
N ILE A 464 -5.10 -9.44 6.00
CA ILE A 464 -6.19 -8.59 6.55
C ILE A 464 -7.50 -9.38 6.62
N GLU A 465 -7.82 -10.11 5.55
CA GLU A 465 -9.06 -10.87 5.40
C GLU A 465 -9.12 -12.16 6.22
N GLN A 466 -7.99 -12.62 6.80
CA GLN A 466 -7.97 -13.60 7.88
C GLN A 466 -8.23 -12.95 9.25
N GLN A 467 -7.66 -11.76 9.49
CA GLN A 467 -7.76 -11.05 10.76
C GLN A 467 -9.14 -10.39 10.97
N VAL A 468 -9.71 -9.75 9.93
CA VAL A 468 -11.02 -9.08 9.95
C VAL A 468 -11.70 -9.23 8.58
N PRO A 469 -12.59 -10.23 8.41
CA PRO A 469 -13.26 -10.48 7.14
C PRO A 469 -14.08 -9.27 6.63
N GLY A 470 -13.86 -8.89 5.37
CA GLY A 470 -14.46 -7.73 4.71
C GLY A 470 -13.76 -6.40 4.98
N ALA A 471 -12.65 -6.36 5.71
CA ALA A 471 -11.92 -5.12 5.99
C ALA A 471 -11.12 -4.61 4.78
N ALA A 472 -10.61 -5.49 3.89
CA ALA A 472 -9.77 -5.06 2.76
C ALA A 472 -10.56 -4.20 1.76
N GLY A 473 -11.82 -4.55 1.48
CA GLY A 473 -12.73 -3.73 0.67
C GLY A 473 -13.10 -2.37 1.28
N ASN A 474 -12.73 -2.13 2.54
CA ASN A 474 -12.85 -0.82 3.18
C ASN A 474 -11.55 0.01 3.17
N MET A 475 -10.40 -0.58 2.83
CA MET A 475 -9.08 0.07 2.76
C MET A 475 -8.76 0.61 1.36
N THR A 476 -7.73 1.45 1.28
CA THR A 476 -7.04 1.82 0.03
C THR A 476 -5.82 0.92 -0.23
N PHE A 477 -5.29 0.95 -1.45
CA PHE A 477 -4.03 0.28 -1.79
C PHE A 477 -2.87 0.69 -0.87
N SER A 478 -2.69 2.00 -0.64
CA SER A 478 -1.66 2.54 0.25
C SER A 478 -1.77 2.01 1.69
N GLN A 479 -2.98 2.03 2.25
CA GLN A 479 -3.26 1.49 3.59
C GLN A 479 -2.96 -0.01 3.72
N ILE A 480 -3.13 -0.81 2.65
CA ILE A 480 -2.79 -2.24 2.65
C ILE A 480 -1.28 -2.43 2.55
N MET A 481 -0.59 -1.70 1.68
CA MET A 481 0.87 -1.79 1.57
C MET A 481 1.58 -1.34 2.86
N ALA A 482 1.08 -0.29 3.52
CA ALA A 482 1.58 0.16 4.83
C ALA A 482 1.40 -0.91 5.93
N PHE A 483 0.28 -1.64 5.93
CA PHE A 483 0.08 -2.79 6.83
C PHE A 483 1.06 -3.93 6.50
N GLY A 484 1.35 -4.17 5.21
CA GLY A 484 2.34 -5.15 4.77
C GLY A 484 3.77 -4.84 5.20
N GLN A 485 4.14 -3.57 5.21
CA GLN A 485 5.45 -3.08 5.68
C GLN A 485 5.64 -3.21 7.20
N ALA A 486 4.56 -3.36 7.98
CA ALA A 486 4.66 -3.58 9.42
C ALA A 486 5.28 -4.96 9.73
N PRO A 487 6.24 -5.06 10.66
CA PRO A 487 6.91 -6.32 10.98
C PRO A 487 5.95 -7.31 11.65
N LEU A 488 6.26 -8.60 11.51
CA LEU A 488 5.47 -9.69 12.11
C LEU A 488 5.78 -9.80 13.60
N THR A 489 4.82 -9.43 14.45
CA THR A 489 5.03 -9.24 15.90
C THR A 489 4.67 -10.43 16.77
N SER A 490 4.11 -11.50 16.20
CA SER A 490 3.70 -12.72 16.93
C SER A 490 3.89 -13.96 16.05
N LEU A 491 3.91 -15.15 16.68
CA LEU A 491 3.89 -16.42 15.92
C LEU A 491 2.63 -16.53 15.06
N GLU A 492 1.46 -16.09 15.58
CA GLU A 492 0.23 -16.02 14.79
C GLU A 492 0.39 -15.23 13.49
N SER A 493 1.04 -14.06 13.51
CA SER A 493 1.23 -13.26 12.29
C SER A 493 2.18 -13.90 11.28
N GLU A 494 3.08 -14.78 11.72
CA GLU A 494 3.96 -15.56 10.85
C GLU A 494 3.20 -16.74 10.21
N ASP A 495 2.36 -17.44 10.98
CA ASP A 495 1.48 -18.51 10.47
C ASP A 495 0.34 -17.96 9.57
N GLN A 496 -0.24 -16.80 9.89
CA GLN A 496 -1.23 -16.11 9.04
C GLN A 496 -0.62 -15.67 7.71
N LEU A 497 0.60 -15.11 7.72
CA LEU A 497 1.30 -14.78 6.48
C LEU A 497 1.58 -16.03 5.64
N SER A 498 1.97 -17.15 6.27
CA SER A 498 2.13 -18.44 5.59
C SER A 498 0.83 -18.89 4.90
N ALA A 499 -0.30 -18.83 5.60
CA ALA A 499 -1.60 -19.19 5.05
C ALA A 499 -2.05 -18.23 3.93
N ALA A 500 -1.80 -16.92 4.09
CA ALA A 500 -2.14 -15.89 3.10
C ALA A 500 -1.32 -16.00 1.81
N SER A 501 -0.06 -16.43 1.90
CA SER A 501 0.88 -16.38 0.78
C SER A 501 0.56 -17.34 -0.36
N GLY A 502 -0.03 -18.51 -0.06
CA GLY A 502 -0.13 -19.62 -1.01
C GLY A 502 -0.83 -19.30 -2.33
N ILE A 503 -2.02 -18.68 -2.28
CA ILE A 503 -2.82 -18.41 -3.50
C ILE A 503 -2.15 -17.34 -4.36
N ALA A 504 -1.68 -16.24 -3.77
CA ALA A 504 -1.03 -15.15 -4.51
C ALA A 504 0.29 -15.59 -5.18
N ILE A 505 1.06 -16.47 -4.53
CA ILE A 505 2.26 -17.06 -5.11
C ILE A 505 1.91 -17.96 -6.31
N ILE A 506 0.85 -18.77 -6.21
CA ILE A 506 0.38 -19.61 -7.32
C ILE A 506 -0.10 -18.75 -8.49
N THR A 507 -0.94 -17.73 -8.26
CA THR A 507 -1.46 -16.87 -9.33
C THR A 507 -0.35 -16.05 -9.99
N TRP A 508 0.61 -15.52 -9.22
CA TRP A 508 1.83 -14.89 -9.78
C TRP A 508 2.65 -15.87 -10.64
N GLY A 509 2.83 -17.12 -10.17
CA GLY A 509 3.56 -18.15 -10.92
C GLY A 509 2.87 -18.55 -12.23
N LEU A 510 1.54 -18.59 -12.25
CA LEU A 510 0.72 -18.82 -13.44
C LEU A 510 0.79 -17.63 -14.43
N ALA A 511 0.73 -16.40 -13.93
CA ALA A 511 0.80 -15.17 -14.73
C ALA A 511 2.15 -14.96 -15.41
N ASN A 512 3.23 -15.39 -14.76
CA ASN A 512 4.59 -15.31 -15.27
C ASN A 512 5.01 -16.53 -16.10
N GLY A 513 4.32 -17.67 -15.98
CA GLY A 513 4.65 -18.91 -16.68
C GLY A 513 5.71 -19.77 -15.97
N VAL A 514 5.94 -19.54 -14.68
CA VAL A 514 6.83 -20.34 -13.82
C VAL A 514 6.24 -21.74 -13.55
N ILE A 515 4.90 -21.82 -13.50
CA ILE A 515 4.13 -23.07 -13.36
C ILE A 515 3.02 -23.16 -14.41
N ALA A 516 2.62 -24.39 -14.75
CA ALA A 516 1.55 -24.66 -15.68
C ALA A 516 0.16 -24.53 -15.03
N LEU A 517 -0.84 -24.08 -15.80
CA LEU A 517 -2.24 -24.10 -15.37
C LEU A 517 -2.74 -25.55 -15.32
N LYS A 518 -3.18 -26.01 -14.15
CA LYS A 518 -3.77 -27.34 -13.99
C LYS A 518 -5.29 -27.28 -14.17
N PRO A 519 -5.93 -28.20 -14.94
CA PRO A 519 -7.38 -28.18 -15.18
C PRO A 519 -8.25 -28.35 -13.92
N ASP A 520 -7.75 -29.08 -12.92
CA ASP A 520 -8.41 -29.31 -11.62
C ASP A 520 -8.05 -28.23 -10.57
N HIS A 521 -7.08 -27.37 -10.89
CA HIS A 521 -6.50 -26.35 -10.03
C HIS A 521 -5.83 -26.87 -8.73
N ASN A 522 -5.44 -28.15 -8.68
CA ASN A 522 -4.75 -28.74 -7.51
C ASN A 522 -3.22 -28.52 -7.59
N TYR A 523 -2.76 -27.41 -7.04
CA TYR A 523 -1.33 -27.08 -6.97
C TYR A 523 -0.66 -27.78 -5.78
N ALA A 524 0.46 -28.45 -6.06
CA ALA A 524 1.25 -29.17 -5.08
C ALA A 524 2.23 -28.20 -4.37
N TYR A 525 2.78 -28.64 -3.24
CA TYR A 525 3.81 -27.88 -2.52
C TYR A 525 5.03 -27.54 -3.38
N THR A 526 5.36 -28.38 -4.37
CA THR A 526 6.40 -28.11 -5.38
C THR A 526 6.07 -26.93 -6.29
N ASP A 527 4.81 -26.76 -6.69
CA ASP A 527 4.37 -25.64 -7.53
C ASP A 527 4.44 -24.31 -6.76
N VAL A 528 4.03 -24.34 -5.49
CA VAL A 528 4.16 -23.21 -4.56
C VAL A 528 5.64 -22.87 -4.35
N LYS A 529 6.48 -23.87 -4.04
CA LYS A 529 7.92 -23.67 -3.82
C LYS A 529 8.62 -23.10 -5.06
N ARG A 530 8.37 -23.62 -6.27
CA ARG A 530 9.00 -23.12 -7.51
C ARG A 530 8.61 -21.68 -7.80
N SER A 531 7.33 -21.36 -7.62
CA SER A 531 6.81 -19.98 -7.78
C SER A 531 7.38 -19.04 -6.71
N GLN A 532 7.54 -19.54 -5.47
CA GLN A 532 8.15 -18.82 -4.35
C GLN A 532 9.63 -18.49 -4.60
N GLU A 533 10.42 -19.47 -5.09
CA GLU A 533 11.84 -19.29 -5.43
C GLU A 533 12.01 -18.28 -6.58
N ALA A 534 11.11 -18.32 -7.57
CA ALA A 534 11.10 -17.38 -8.68
C ALA A 534 10.76 -15.93 -8.26
N VAL A 535 9.69 -15.71 -7.47
CA VAL A 535 9.35 -14.34 -7.02
C VAL A 535 10.42 -13.77 -6.08
N ASN A 536 11.00 -14.61 -5.21
CA ASN A 536 12.15 -14.23 -4.37
C ASN A 536 13.36 -13.81 -5.22
N LYS A 537 13.63 -14.50 -6.34
CA LYS A 537 14.72 -14.15 -7.26
C LYS A 537 14.46 -12.82 -7.97
N GLN A 538 13.26 -12.63 -8.51
CA GLN A 538 12.86 -11.35 -9.14
C GLN A 538 12.95 -10.17 -8.14
N GLN A 539 12.48 -10.36 -6.90
CA GLN A 539 12.57 -9.33 -5.85
C GLN A 539 14.02 -9.00 -5.46
N LYS A 540 14.91 -10.00 -5.33
CA LYS A 540 16.36 -9.78 -5.11
C LYS A 540 17.00 -8.98 -6.25
N GLU A 541 16.77 -9.41 -7.51
CA GLU A 541 17.32 -8.76 -8.70
C GLU A 541 16.85 -7.30 -8.81
N LEU A 542 15.56 -7.03 -8.56
CA LEU A 542 14.98 -5.68 -8.57
C LEU A 542 15.51 -4.80 -7.44
N ALA A 543 15.63 -5.33 -6.22
CA ALA A 543 16.18 -4.57 -5.09
C ALA A 543 17.62 -4.11 -5.39
N TRP A 544 18.47 -5.04 -5.85
CA TRP A 544 19.84 -4.72 -6.23
C TRP A 544 19.92 -3.73 -7.40
N ALA A 545 19.08 -3.88 -8.43
CA ALA A 545 19.07 -2.97 -9.56
C ALA A 545 18.62 -1.55 -9.16
N GLY A 546 17.68 -1.43 -8.20
CA GLY A 546 17.29 -0.17 -7.60
C GLY A 546 18.42 0.48 -6.80
N ASP A 547 19.11 -0.28 -5.95
CA ASP A 547 20.30 0.17 -5.21
C ASP A 547 21.42 0.62 -6.17
N ALA A 548 21.68 -0.14 -7.23
CA ALA A 548 22.73 0.12 -8.21
C ALA A 548 22.47 1.42 -8.99
N LEU A 549 21.25 1.62 -9.51
CA LEU A 549 20.88 2.84 -10.25
C LEU A 549 20.72 4.07 -9.33
N SER A 550 20.53 3.86 -8.02
CA SER A 550 20.53 4.93 -7.01
C SER A 550 21.93 5.30 -6.53
N ALA A 551 22.96 4.50 -6.85
CA ALA A 551 24.33 4.74 -6.41
C ALA A 551 24.99 5.84 -7.27
N PRO A 552 25.58 6.89 -6.67
CA PRO A 552 26.35 7.88 -7.42
C PRO A 552 27.72 7.32 -7.84
N ALA A 553 28.21 7.73 -9.01
CA ALA A 553 29.56 7.41 -9.45
C ALA A 553 30.61 7.94 -8.46
N THR A 554 31.53 7.07 -8.03
CA THR A 554 32.66 7.47 -7.16
C THR A 554 33.65 8.32 -7.95
N THR A 555 34.08 9.46 -7.42
CA THR A 555 35.00 10.37 -8.12
C THR A 555 36.48 10.00 -7.92
N ARG A 556 37.35 10.40 -8.87
CA ARG A 556 38.82 10.29 -8.72
C ARG A 556 39.30 10.98 -7.44
N GLU A 557 38.67 12.11 -7.09
CA GLU A 557 38.95 12.86 -5.86
C GLU A 557 38.61 12.05 -4.60
N GLN A 558 37.44 11.40 -4.53
CA GLN A 558 37.03 10.58 -3.39
C GLN A 558 37.99 9.41 -3.15
N LEU A 559 38.41 8.73 -4.23
CA LEU A 559 39.41 7.66 -4.18
C LEU A 559 40.77 8.19 -3.72
N ALA A 560 41.22 9.31 -4.28
CA ALA A 560 42.50 9.94 -3.93
C ALA A 560 42.54 10.40 -2.46
N VAL A 561 41.45 11.00 -1.94
CA VAL A 561 41.35 11.41 -0.53
C VAL A 561 41.31 10.20 0.40
N ALA A 562 40.57 9.14 0.07
CA ALA A 562 40.51 7.93 0.90
C ALA A 562 41.87 7.24 1.01
N GLU A 563 42.60 7.17 -0.11
CA GLU A 563 43.91 6.54 -0.19
C GLU A 563 45.01 7.40 0.47
N LEU A 564 45.00 8.71 0.27
CA LEU A 564 45.89 9.64 0.99
C LEU A 564 45.66 9.57 2.51
N LYS A 565 44.41 9.47 2.97
CA LYS A 565 44.09 9.31 4.40
C LYS A 565 44.43 7.93 4.97
N ARG A 566 44.50 6.87 4.16
CA ARG A 566 45.02 5.58 4.61
C ARG A 566 46.50 5.67 4.96
N VAL A 567 47.31 6.34 4.15
CA VAL A 567 48.74 6.50 4.39
C VAL A 567 49.01 7.61 5.41
N PHE A 568 48.25 8.69 5.38
CA PHE A 568 48.43 9.89 6.21
C PHE A 568 47.11 10.28 6.92
N PRO A 569 46.69 9.56 8.00
CA PRO A 569 45.39 9.80 8.65
C PRO A 569 45.20 11.21 9.22
N GLU A 570 46.24 11.73 9.88
CA GLU A 570 46.25 13.06 10.52
C GLU A 570 46.50 14.22 9.54
N LEU A 571 46.70 13.94 8.25
CA LEU A 571 47.01 14.95 7.25
C LEU A 571 45.73 15.43 6.55
N ASP A 572 45.65 16.74 6.33
CA ASP A 572 44.72 17.33 5.37
C ASP A 572 45.38 17.38 3.97
N PRO A 573 45.02 16.48 3.03
CA PRO A 573 45.64 16.46 1.71
C PRO A 573 45.19 17.61 0.81
N THR A 574 44.18 18.41 1.21
CA THR A 574 43.59 19.48 0.40
C THR A 574 44.33 20.82 0.50
N GLN A 575 45.29 20.93 1.43
CA GLN A 575 45.99 22.19 1.67
C GLN A 575 46.93 22.58 0.54
N LYS A 576 46.69 23.75 -0.03
CA LYS A 576 47.45 24.32 -1.14
C LYS A 576 48.78 24.90 -0.67
N VAL A 577 49.74 24.02 -0.40
CA VAL A 577 51.07 24.38 0.13
C VAL A 577 52.23 23.73 -0.65
N LEU A 578 51.98 22.96 -1.71
CA LEU A 578 53.03 22.44 -2.59
C LEU A 578 53.32 23.39 -3.75
N GLN A 579 54.59 23.50 -4.11
CA GLN A 579 55.05 24.25 -5.27
C GLN A 579 56.17 23.49 -5.99
N ALA A 580 56.15 23.49 -7.33
CA ALA A 580 57.27 23.05 -8.15
C ALA A 580 58.29 24.20 -8.23
N PRO A 581 59.56 24.02 -7.79
CA PRO A 581 60.54 25.12 -7.75
C PRO A 581 60.85 25.77 -9.11
N TRP A 582 60.53 25.07 -10.19
CA TRP A 582 60.96 25.35 -11.57
C TRP A 582 59.86 25.97 -12.45
N VAL A 583 58.63 26.13 -11.94
CA VAL A 583 57.45 26.54 -12.71
C VAL A 583 56.67 27.60 -11.93
N LYS A 584 56.29 28.69 -12.60
CA LYS A 584 55.48 29.76 -11.98
C LYS A 584 54.00 29.37 -11.99
N HIS A 585 53.51 28.85 -10.87
CA HIS A 585 52.10 28.50 -10.65
C HIS A 585 51.66 28.82 -9.20
N ASP A 586 50.35 28.96 -8.98
CA ASP A 586 49.77 29.08 -7.64
C ASP A 586 49.96 27.78 -6.85
N PRO A 587 50.17 27.81 -5.52
CA PRO A 587 50.35 26.61 -4.72
C PRO A 587 49.22 25.58 -4.90
N VAL A 588 49.61 24.31 -5.02
CA VAL A 588 48.71 23.16 -5.23
C VAL A 588 48.67 22.27 -3.99
N SER A 589 47.66 21.41 -3.90
CA SER A 589 47.52 20.48 -2.78
C SER A 589 48.20 19.12 -3.04
N LEU A 590 48.43 18.33 -1.98
CA LEU A 590 48.92 16.95 -2.14
C LEU A 590 47.91 16.11 -2.93
N LEU A 591 46.62 16.39 -2.76
CA LEU A 591 45.52 15.81 -3.53
C LEU A 591 45.62 16.16 -5.04
N ASP A 592 45.82 17.42 -5.39
CA ASP A 592 46.01 17.86 -6.79
C ASP A 592 47.20 17.12 -7.44
N VAL A 593 48.33 17.05 -6.73
CA VAL A 593 49.55 16.39 -7.21
C VAL A 593 49.31 14.90 -7.41
N TYR A 594 48.67 14.21 -6.45
CA TYR A 594 48.41 12.77 -6.54
C TYR A 594 47.39 12.43 -7.65
N MET A 595 46.34 13.22 -7.81
CA MET A 595 45.37 13.04 -8.90
C MET A 595 46.01 13.25 -10.28
N SER A 596 46.99 14.15 -10.41
CA SER A 596 47.71 14.39 -11.67
C SER A 596 48.62 13.23 -12.11
N GLY A 597 48.84 12.22 -11.25
CA GLY A 597 49.59 11.00 -11.56
C GLY A 597 50.62 10.61 -10.48
N PRO A 598 51.52 9.66 -10.79
CA PRO A 598 52.52 9.17 -9.84
C PRO A 598 53.37 10.29 -9.24
N ILE A 599 53.33 10.43 -7.91
CA ILE A 599 54.02 11.51 -7.20
C ILE A 599 55.53 11.34 -7.33
N LYS A 600 56.19 12.37 -7.88
CA LYS A 600 57.63 12.48 -8.05
C LYS A 600 58.20 13.46 -7.02
N PRO A 601 58.71 13.00 -5.85
CA PRO A 601 58.96 13.88 -4.72
C PRO A 601 60.02 14.95 -4.98
N GLU A 602 60.96 14.67 -5.89
CA GLU A 602 62.02 15.57 -6.32
C GLU A 602 61.51 16.82 -7.08
N ARG A 603 60.25 16.80 -7.53
CA ARG A 603 59.63 17.91 -8.25
C ARG A 603 58.95 18.94 -7.36
N TRP A 604 58.78 18.67 -6.07
CA TRP A 604 57.91 19.47 -5.19
C TRP A 604 58.61 19.88 -3.89
N ARG A 605 58.24 21.05 -3.37
CA ARG A 605 58.55 21.50 -2.01
C ARG A 605 57.28 21.96 -1.29
N SER A 606 57.23 21.79 0.03
CA SER A 606 56.20 22.41 0.87
C SER A 606 56.61 23.84 1.24
N LEU A 607 55.66 24.77 1.08
CA LEU A 607 55.75 26.16 1.53
C LEU A 607 55.36 26.33 3.00
N ASN A 608 54.77 25.30 3.63
CA ASN A 608 54.39 25.30 5.03
C ASN A 608 54.66 23.92 5.67
N ASN A 609 55.90 23.72 6.11
CA ASN A 609 56.33 22.47 6.74
C ASN A 609 55.62 22.15 8.08
N LYS A 610 54.90 23.10 8.71
CA LYS A 610 54.07 22.80 9.89
C LYS A 610 52.76 22.11 9.52
N ALA A 611 52.24 22.36 8.32
CA ALA A 611 50.94 21.85 7.87
C ALA A 611 51.08 20.69 6.86
N LEU A 612 52.14 20.69 6.06
CA LEU A 612 52.57 19.58 5.22
C LEU A 612 54.07 19.32 5.44
N PRO A 613 54.46 18.45 6.40
CA PRO A 613 55.85 18.19 6.76
C PRO A 613 56.53 17.30 5.71
N TRP A 614 56.97 17.91 4.60
CA TRP A 614 57.37 17.21 3.37
C TRP A 614 58.36 16.07 3.60
N ALA A 615 59.50 16.36 4.25
CA ALA A 615 60.55 15.36 4.49
C ALA A 615 60.11 14.17 5.35
N ALA A 616 59.10 14.32 6.22
CA ALA A 616 58.56 13.23 7.03
C ALA A 616 57.58 12.35 6.24
N ILE A 617 56.88 12.91 5.24
CA ILE A 617 55.95 12.14 4.40
C ILE A 617 56.61 11.52 3.17
N THR A 618 57.68 12.11 2.62
CA THR A 618 58.35 11.64 1.40
C THR A 618 58.68 10.13 1.40
N PRO A 619 59.29 9.53 2.45
CA PRO A 619 59.59 8.09 2.48
C PRO A 619 58.34 7.20 2.44
N ARG A 620 57.17 7.74 2.80
CA ARG A 620 55.90 7.03 2.86
C ARG A 620 55.01 7.24 1.62
N LEU A 621 55.38 8.13 0.70
CA LEU A 621 54.64 8.31 -0.56
C LEU A 621 54.62 7.02 -1.40
N ALA A 622 55.66 6.19 -1.30
CA ALA A 622 55.71 4.85 -1.92
C ALA A 622 54.73 3.83 -1.30
N GLN A 623 54.00 4.18 -0.24
CA GLN A 623 52.94 3.36 0.36
C GLN A 623 51.56 3.63 -0.30
N LEU A 624 51.44 4.63 -1.18
CA LEU A 624 50.25 4.93 -1.98
C LEU A 624 50.17 4.02 -3.21
N VAL A 625 48.97 3.76 -3.73
CA VAL A 625 48.80 3.15 -5.05
C VAL A 625 49.45 4.04 -6.12
N PRO A 626 50.35 3.54 -7.00
CA PRO A 626 51.14 4.41 -7.87
C PRO A 626 50.36 5.28 -8.86
N ASP A 627 49.24 4.78 -9.42
CA ASP A 627 48.36 5.58 -10.27
C ASP A 627 46.89 5.47 -9.84
N ILE A 628 46.38 6.57 -9.30
CA ILE A 628 44.97 6.70 -8.90
C ILE A 628 44.03 6.85 -10.11
N ASN A 629 44.54 7.20 -11.30
CA ASN A 629 43.75 7.32 -12.52
C ASN A 629 43.36 5.95 -13.08
N GLN A 630 44.26 4.96 -13.02
CA GLN A 630 43.93 3.55 -13.29
C GLN A 630 42.87 3.03 -12.30
N VAL A 631 43.05 3.25 -10.99
CA VAL A 631 42.06 2.83 -9.96
C VAL A 631 40.69 3.46 -10.22
N PHE A 632 40.65 4.77 -10.50
CA PHE A 632 39.42 5.47 -10.88
C PHE A 632 38.78 4.86 -12.13
N SER A 633 39.57 4.63 -13.18
CA SER A 633 39.07 4.08 -14.45
C SER A 633 38.45 2.70 -14.27
N THR A 634 39.12 1.78 -13.56
CA THR A 634 38.58 0.45 -13.24
C THR A 634 37.34 0.53 -12.34
N THR A 635 37.33 1.45 -11.37
CA THR A 635 36.16 1.70 -10.51
C THR A 635 34.96 2.18 -11.33
N PHE A 636 35.19 3.04 -12.34
CA PHE A 636 34.13 3.56 -13.20
C PHE A 636 33.61 2.52 -14.19
N GLU A 637 34.46 1.68 -14.79
CA GLU A 637 33.96 0.57 -15.63
C GLU A 637 33.09 -0.42 -14.82
N ASN A 638 33.49 -0.73 -13.58
CA ASN A 638 32.67 -1.56 -12.70
C ASN A 638 31.30 -0.90 -12.38
N TYR A 639 31.28 0.41 -12.17
CA TYR A 639 30.06 1.20 -11.99
C TYR A 639 29.14 1.15 -13.23
N LYS A 640 29.71 1.27 -14.43
CA LYS A 640 29.02 1.20 -15.72
C LYS A 640 28.42 -0.19 -15.97
N VAL A 641 29.19 -1.26 -15.78
CA VAL A 641 28.73 -2.66 -15.90
C VAL A 641 27.60 -2.98 -14.91
N ALA A 642 27.64 -2.40 -13.70
CA ALA A 642 26.54 -2.51 -12.74
C ALA A 642 25.27 -1.80 -13.24
N HIS A 643 25.40 -0.60 -13.80
CA HIS A 643 24.27 0.13 -14.39
C HIS A 643 23.69 -0.57 -15.63
N ASP A 644 24.53 -1.09 -16.53
CA ASP A 644 24.10 -1.90 -17.68
C ASP A 644 23.25 -3.09 -17.21
N SER A 645 23.73 -3.82 -16.21
CA SER A 645 23.04 -4.98 -15.64
C SER A 645 21.73 -4.60 -14.95
N ALA A 646 21.69 -3.46 -14.26
CA ALA A 646 20.50 -2.97 -13.57
C ALA A 646 19.41 -2.47 -14.54
N TRP A 647 19.77 -1.74 -15.60
CA TRP A 647 18.85 -1.39 -16.69
C TRP A 647 18.31 -2.64 -17.40
N ALA A 648 19.15 -3.65 -17.65
CA ALA A 648 18.71 -4.92 -18.24
C ALA A 648 17.73 -5.68 -17.34
N ILE A 649 17.93 -5.68 -16.03
CA ILE A 649 16.98 -6.23 -15.03
C ILE A 649 15.65 -5.46 -15.05
N GLN A 650 15.69 -4.13 -15.13
CA GLN A 650 14.48 -3.30 -15.18
C GLN A 650 13.70 -3.53 -16.49
N PHE A 651 14.40 -3.65 -17.63
CA PHE A 651 13.81 -4.01 -18.92
C PHE A 651 13.12 -5.39 -18.85
N LYS A 652 13.83 -6.43 -18.37
CA LYS A 652 13.25 -7.77 -18.13
C LYS A 652 11.96 -7.70 -17.30
N TYR A 653 11.96 -6.90 -16.23
CA TYR A 653 10.78 -6.73 -15.37
C TYR A 653 9.61 -6.11 -16.12
N GLN A 654 9.78 -4.91 -16.68
CA GLN A 654 8.70 -4.20 -17.38
C GLN A 654 8.20 -4.99 -18.60
N LEU A 655 9.05 -5.78 -19.26
CA LEU A 655 8.68 -6.68 -20.35
C LEU A 655 7.80 -7.84 -19.83
N SER A 656 8.12 -8.39 -18.66
CA SER A 656 7.30 -9.44 -18.02
C SER A 656 5.91 -8.97 -17.55
N LEU A 657 5.71 -7.66 -17.43
CA LEU A 657 4.42 -7.05 -17.06
C LEU A 657 3.45 -6.86 -18.26
N LEU A 658 3.90 -7.01 -19.51
CA LEU A 658 3.02 -6.88 -20.68
C LEU A 658 1.89 -7.94 -20.70
N PRO A 659 0.75 -7.68 -21.39
CA PRO A 659 -0.27 -8.70 -21.63
C PRO A 659 0.33 -9.97 -22.25
N LYS A 660 -0.10 -11.17 -21.82
CA LYS A 660 0.58 -12.42 -22.24
C LYS A 660 0.60 -12.64 -23.76
N VAL A 661 -0.40 -12.13 -24.50
CA VAL A 661 -0.42 -12.15 -25.98
C VAL A 661 0.76 -11.38 -26.58
N ASP A 662 1.13 -10.26 -25.98
CA ASP A 662 2.22 -9.41 -26.47
C ASP A 662 3.59 -9.95 -26.04
N ARG A 663 3.69 -10.49 -24.83
CA ARG A 663 4.86 -11.28 -24.40
C ARG A 663 5.10 -12.47 -25.32
N ALA A 664 4.07 -13.26 -25.64
CA ALA A 664 4.18 -14.40 -26.55
C ALA A 664 4.58 -13.99 -27.98
N ARG A 665 4.15 -12.80 -28.46
CA ARG A 665 4.60 -12.25 -29.75
C ARG A 665 6.09 -11.91 -29.73
N ILE A 666 6.56 -11.26 -28.66
CA ILE A 666 7.97 -10.89 -28.48
C ILE A 666 8.86 -12.15 -28.35
N GLU A 667 8.42 -13.14 -27.57
CA GLU A 667 9.07 -14.44 -27.36
C GLU A 667 9.20 -15.30 -28.65
N GLN A 668 8.49 -14.96 -29.73
CA GLN A 668 8.45 -15.77 -30.97
C GLN A 668 9.00 -15.04 -32.21
N SER A 669 9.06 -13.71 -32.19
CA SER A 669 9.43 -12.88 -33.34
C SER A 669 10.87 -12.36 -33.29
N ALA A 670 11.38 -11.93 -34.45
CA ALA A 670 12.57 -11.09 -34.50
C ALA A 670 12.25 -9.69 -33.95
N VAL A 671 13.21 -9.09 -33.23
CA VAL A 671 13.04 -7.79 -32.54
C VAL A 671 14.22 -6.88 -32.85
N SER A 672 13.96 -5.61 -33.18
CA SER A 672 14.99 -4.57 -33.25
C SER A 672 14.59 -3.33 -32.46
N PHE A 673 15.57 -2.56 -32.01
CA PHE A 673 15.34 -1.28 -31.34
C PHE A 673 15.54 -0.11 -32.30
N ILE A 674 14.90 1.01 -32.00
CA ILE A 674 14.86 2.22 -32.80
C ILE A 674 15.02 3.42 -31.86
N GLU A 675 16.08 4.18 -32.08
CA GLU A 675 16.29 5.51 -31.52
C GLU A 675 15.30 6.50 -32.17
N VAL A 676 14.71 7.37 -31.35
CA VAL A 676 13.81 8.44 -31.81
C VAL A 676 14.48 9.78 -31.55
N SER A 677 14.56 10.61 -32.59
CA SER A 677 15.24 11.90 -32.58
C SER A 677 14.37 12.96 -33.26
N ARG A 678 14.48 14.22 -32.84
CA ARG A 678 13.77 15.33 -33.51
C ARG A 678 14.43 15.64 -34.86
N PRO A 679 13.67 16.13 -35.85
CA PRO A 679 14.25 16.49 -37.14
C PRO A 679 15.16 17.71 -37.01
N PHE A 680 16.24 17.74 -37.80
CA PHE A 680 17.04 18.94 -37.98
C PHE A 680 16.40 19.81 -39.06
N LEU A 681 16.19 21.10 -38.75
CA LEU A 681 15.36 22.00 -39.56
C LEU A 681 16.06 23.30 -39.99
N ASP A 682 17.32 23.52 -39.60
CA ASP A 682 18.04 24.71 -40.03
C ASP A 682 18.28 24.69 -41.54
N THR A 683 18.26 25.89 -42.11
CA THR A 683 18.58 26.14 -43.51
C THR A 683 19.74 27.11 -43.63
N ALA A 684 20.38 27.12 -44.79
CA ALA A 684 21.45 28.03 -45.14
C ALA A 684 21.26 28.54 -46.59
N PRO A 685 21.74 29.76 -46.91
CA PRO A 685 21.78 30.23 -48.29
C PRO A 685 22.68 29.34 -49.16
N ALA A 686 22.31 29.17 -50.42
CA ALA A 686 23.12 28.48 -51.42
C ALA A 686 24.46 29.20 -51.67
N PRO A 687 25.54 28.48 -52.01
CA PRO A 687 26.81 29.11 -52.39
C PRO A 687 26.62 30.09 -53.55
N GLY A 688 26.94 31.37 -53.33
CA GLY A 688 26.74 32.46 -54.30
C GLY A 688 25.51 33.33 -54.05
N PHE A 689 24.63 32.99 -53.09
CA PHE A 689 23.48 33.83 -52.74
C PHE A 689 23.90 35.20 -52.19
N SER A 690 23.20 36.25 -52.63
CA SER A 690 23.41 37.64 -52.21
C SER A 690 22.08 38.29 -51.85
N TRP A 691 22.01 38.91 -50.66
CA TRP A 691 20.81 39.61 -50.18
C TRP A 691 20.44 40.88 -50.99
N ASN A 692 21.26 41.26 -51.98
CA ASN A 692 21.14 42.52 -52.73
C ASN A 692 20.72 42.37 -54.20
N SER A 693 20.35 41.16 -54.67
CA SER A 693 19.87 40.96 -56.05
C SER A 693 18.41 41.44 -56.22
N ALA A 694 18.23 42.63 -56.79
CA ALA A 694 16.94 43.30 -56.91
C ALA A 694 16.05 42.84 -58.10
N GLU A 695 15.96 41.53 -58.35
CA GLU A 695 15.04 40.97 -59.35
C GLU A 695 13.70 40.49 -58.73
N PRO A 696 12.54 40.76 -59.36
CA PRO A 696 11.24 40.40 -58.81
C PRO A 696 10.90 38.91 -59.04
N VAL A 697 11.03 38.10 -57.98
CA VAL A 697 10.75 36.66 -57.99
C VAL A 697 9.30 36.38 -58.42
N SER A 698 9.14 35.88 -59.63
CA SER A 698 7.84 35.69 -60.28
C SER A 698 7.32 34.26 -60.10
N GLY A 699 6.43 34.07 -59.13
CA GLY A 699 5.58 32.87 -59.00
C GLY A 699 6.09 31.76 -58.08
N LEU A 700 5.37 31.55 -56.98
CA LEU A 700 5.31 30.35 -56.11
C LEU A 700 6.60 29.79 -55.46
N SER A 701 7.81 30.16 -55.88
CA SER A 701 9.06 29.75 -55.22
C SER A 701 9.61 30.87 -54.34
N LEU A 702 9.12 30.97 -53.09
CA LEU A 702 9.49 32.08 -52.19
C LEU A 702 10.95 32.04 -51.69
N TYR A 703 11.62 30.88 -51.74
CA TYR A 703 13.02 30.72 -51.31
C TYR A 703 13.74 29.57 -52.04
N ALA A 704 13.96 29.70 -53.35
CA ALA A 704 14.69 28.69 -54.15
C ALA A 704 16.13 28.45 -53.64
N ASP A 705 16.77 29.50 -53.13
CA ASP A 705 18.19 29.50 -52.74
C ASP A 705 18.44 29.22 -51.25
N ILE A 706 17.40 28.97 -50.45
CA ILE A 706 17.56 28.55 -49.05
C ILE A 706 17.43 27.03 -48.99
N LYS A 707 18.54 26.34 -48.70
CA LYS A 707 18.63 24.87 -48.70
C LYS A 707 18.78 24.34 -47.27
N PRO A 708 18.30 23.13 -46.96
CA PRO A 708 18.57 22.48 -45.68
C PRO A 708 20.08 22.42 -45.41
N ARG A 709 20.51 22.89 -44.24
CA ARG A 709 21.93 22.83 -43.85
C ARG A 709 22.29 21.39 -43.48
N THR A 710 23.52 20.96 -43.74
CA THR A 710 24.03 19.71 -43.14
C THR A 710 24.30 19.96 -41.65
N PRO A 711 23.66 19.22 -40.73
CA PRO A 711 23.93 19.39 -39.31
C PRO A 711 25.34 18.93 -38.94
N THR A 712 25.95 19.60 -37.97
CA THR A 712 27.16 19.10 -37.31
C THR A 712 26.82 17.93 -36.40
N VAL A 713 27.82 17.12 -36.05
CA VAL A 713 27.64 15.98 -35.13
C VAL A 713 27.02 16.43 -33.79
N GLN A 714 27.43 17.58 -33.26
CA GLN A 714 26.89 18.10 -31.98
C GLN A 714 25.40 18.46 -32.08
N GLU A 715 24.95 18.98 -33.22
CA GLU A 715 23.55 19.32 -33.46
C GLU A 715 22.69 18.06 -33.62
N VAL A 716 23.21 17.01 -34.28
CA VAL A 716 22.54 15.70 -34.34
C VAL A 716 22.44 15.07 -32.93
N GLU A 717 23.52 15.06 -32.15
CA GLU A 717 23.50 14.51 -30.78
C GLU A 717 22.59 15.28 -29.82
N ALA A 718 22.37 16.59 -30.05
CA ALA A 718 21.43 17.41 -29.28
C ALA A 718 19.95 17.09 -29.58
N LEU A 719 19.65 16.59 -30.78
CA LEU A 719 18.29 16.25 -31.21
C LEU A 719 17.83 14.83 -30.81
N LYS A 720 18.71 14.01 -30.21
CA LYS A 720 18.40 12.63 -29.83
C LYS A 720 17.54 12.51 -28.59
N GLY A 721 16.49 11.69 -28.68
CA GLY A 721 15.78 11.18 -27.50
C GLY A 721 16.72 10.34 -26.65
N ARG A 722 16.61 10.48 -25.32
CA ARG A 722 17.47 9.79 -24.32
C ARG A 722 16.68 9.08 -23.21
N HIS A 723 15.36 9.31 -23.13
CA HIS A 723 14.50 8.87 -22.03
C HIS A 723 13.54 7.73 -22.42
N GLY A 724 13.55 7.32 -23.69
CA GLY A 724 12.79 6.20 -24.20
C GLY A 724 13.44 5.57 -25.44
N LEU A 725 13.03 4.35 -25.75
CA LEU A 725 13.55 3.55 -26.87
C LEU A 725 12.39 2.80 -27.55
N LEU A 726 12.26 2.92 -28.87
CA LEU A 726 11.17 2.26 -29.60
C LEU A 726 11.57 0.82 -29.95
N MET A 727 10.78 -0.17 -29.56
CA MET A 727 10.99 -1.58 -29.89
C MET A 727 10.08 -2.02 -31.04
N LYS A 728 10.66 -2.47 -32.15
CA LYS A 728 9.96 -3.05 -33.30
C LYS A 728 9.99 -4.57 -33.20
N VAL A 729 8.81 -5.18 -33.20
CA VAL A 729 8.61 -6.63 -33.15
C VAL A 729 8.03 -7.07 -34.49
N ALA A 730 8.72 -7.98 -35.18
CA ALA A 730 8.27 -8.50 -36.47
C ALA A 730 6.95 -9.29 -36.35
N GLY A 731 6.12 -9.23 -37.38
CA GLY A 731 4.89 -10.00 -37.51
C GLY A 731 4.82 -10.75 -38.83
N ASN A 732 3.72 -11.47 -39.04
CA ASN A 732 3.48 -12.21 -40.27
C ASN A 732 3.23 -11.26 -41.46
N ALA A 733 3.57 -11.70 -42.67
CA ALA A 733 3.31 -11.00 -43.93
C ALA A 733 3.77 -9.51 -43.96
N GLY A 734 4.90 -9.21 -43.31
CA GLY A 734 5.51 -7.87 -43.32
C GLY A 734 4.91 -6.86 -42.33
N GLN A 735 3.83 -7.20 -41.61
CA GLN A 735 3.34 -6.38 -40.52
C GLN A 735 4.34 -6.34 -39.35
N ALA A 736 4.29 -5.29 -38.54
CA ALA A 736 5.10 -5.16 -37.32
C ALA A 736 4.23 -4.65 -36.17
N SER A 737 4.72 -4.83 -34.94
CA SER A 737 4.14 -4.23 -33.74
C SER A 737 5.20 -3.40 -33.03
N TYR A 738 4.82 -2.21 -32.59
CA TYR A 738 5.73 -1.23 -32.02
C TYR A 738 5.41 -1.00 -30.54
N TYR A 739 6.45 -0.89 -29.72
CA TYR A 739 6.32 -0.67 -28.29
C TYR A 739 7.34 0.37 -27.83
N SER A 740 6.89 1.54 -27.36
CA SER A 740 7.77 2.53 -26.76
C SER A 740 8.16 2.10 -25.34
N TYR A 741 9.44 1.81 -25.10
CA TYR A 741 9.99 1.54 -23.78
C TYR A 741 10.36 2.85 -23.08
N PHE A 742 9.70 3.15 -21.97
CA PHE A 742 9.98 4.34 -21.14
C PHE A 742 10.40 3.89 -19.73
N PRO A 743 11.69 3.62 -19.48
CA PRO A 743 12.15 3.13 -18.19
C PRO A 743 11.72 4.08 -17.06
N ALA A 744 11.92 5.39 -17.25
CA ALA A 744 11.56 6.46 -16.33
C ALA A 744 10.07 6.51 -15.95
N LEU A 745 9.18 5.96 -16.78
CA LEU A 745 7.73 5.88 -16.54
C LEU A 745 7.27 4.48 -16.08
N GLY A 746 8.22 3.58 -15.81
CA GLY A 746 7.97 2.22 -15.33
C GLY A 746 7.27 1.29 -16.32
N ARG A 747 7.24 1.61 -17.61
CA ARG A 747 6.32 0.96 -18.56
C ARG A 747 6.83 0.86 -20.00
N PHE A 748 6.34 -0.18 -20.68
CA PHE A 748 6.16 -0.16 -22.12
C PHE A 748 4.80 0.47 -22.48
N VAL A 749 4.74 1.16 -23.62
CA VAL A 749 3.50 1.59 -24.27
C VAL A 749 3.39 0.84 -25.59
N LYS A 750 2.27 0.17 -25.83
CA LYS A 750 2.00 -0.49 -27.11
C LYS A 750 1.38 0.51 -28.08
N GLU A 751 2.04 0.73 -29.21
CA GLU A 751 1.61 1.70 -30.21
C GLU A 751 0.51 1.13 -31.12
N SER A 752 -0.35 2.00 -31.64
CA SER A 752 -1.42 1.63 -32.58
C SER A 752 -0.94 1.38 -34.02
N GLY A 753 0.30 1.78 -34.33
CA GLY A 753 0.92 1.71 -35.64
C GLY A 753 2.42 2.04 -35.53
N PHE A 754 3.06 2.50 -36.61
CA PHE A 754 4.40 3.08 -36.52
C PHE A 754 4.31 4.57 -36.12
N PRO A 755 4.91 5.01 -34.99
CA PRO A 755 4.81 6.42 -34.57
C PRO A 755 5.34 7.44 -35.58
N GLY A 756 6.24 7.02 -36.50
CA GLY A 756 6.77 7.87 -37.55
C GLY A 756 5.80 8.22 -38.69
N GLU A 757 4.59 7.68 -38.70
CA GLU A 757 3.53 8.07 -39.65
C GLU A 757 2.71 9.29 -39.16
N ASN A 758 2.96 9.81 -37.95
CA ASN A 758 2.18 10.88 -37.33
C ASN A 758 3.04 12.10 -36.96
N THR A 759 2.90 13.20 -37.71
CA THR A 759 3.57 14.51 -37.48
C THR A 759 3.19 15.24 -36.19
N ASN A 760 2.19 14.74 -35.47
CA ASN A 760 1.71 15.31 -34.20
C ASN A 760 1.82 14.32 -33.03
N ALA A 761 2.49 13.18 -33.20
CA ALA A 761 2.75 12.22 -32.13
C ALA A 761 3.46 12.89 -30.94
N ASP A 762 2.97 12.65 -29.71
CA ASP A 762 3.64 13.15 -28.51
C ASP A 762 4.96 12.41 -28.31
N ASP A 763 6.05 13.16 -28.45
CA ASP A 763 7.41 12.65 -28.30
C ASP A 763 8.01 12.99 -26.93
N GLY A 764 7.31 13.75 -26.08
CA GLY A 764 7.86 14.31 -24.85
C GLY A 764 8.50 13.25 -23.94
N ALA A 765 7.92 12.04 -23.88
CA ALA A 765 8.46 10.93 -23.10
C ALA A 765 9.85 10.42 -23.57
N TYR A 766 10.23 10.60 -24.84
CA TYR A 766 11.59 10.35 -25.34
C TYR A 766 12.58 11.45 -24.92
N PHE A 767 12.07 12.65 -24.62
CA PHE A 767 12.81 13.87 -24.28
C PHE A 767 12.61 14.31 -22.81
N GLY A 768 12.29 13.37 -21.90
CA GLY A 768 12.21 13.64 -20.46
C GLY A 768 11.04 14.53 -20.04
N GLY A 769 9.98 14.55 -20.85
CA GLY A 769 8.83 15.47 -20.72
C GLY A 769 9.02 16.81 -21.45
N SER A 770 10.20 17.09 -22.02
CA SER A 770 10.48 18.38 -22.65
C SER A 770 9.90 18.51 -24.06
N THR A 771 9.08 19.54 -24.27
CA THR A 771 8.61 19.99 -25.58
C THR A 771 9.57 20.98 -26.26
N GLN A 772 10.66 21.40 -25.58
CA GLN A 772 11.61 22.38 -26.11
C GLN A 772 12.31 21.85 -27.37
N GLY A 773 12.18 22.57 -28.50
CA GLY A 773 12.70 22.16 -29.80
C GLY A 773 11.79 21.22 -30.60
N ARG A 774 10.59 20.88 -30.10
CA ARG A 774 9.56 20.20 -30.91
C ARG A 774 8.89 21.20 -31.86
N VAL A 775 8.86 20.90 -33.15
CA VAL A 775 8.14 21.72 -34.16
C VAL A 775 6.88 20.98 -34.61
N PRO A 776 5.66 21.50 -34.35
CA PRO A 776 4.42 20.86 -34.79
C PRO A 776 4.36 20.64 -36.31
N GLY A 777 3.76 19.53 -36.74
CA GLY A 777 3.65 19.20 -38.16
C GLY A 777 4.91 18.61 -38.79
N THR A 778 5.96 18.31 -38.01
CA THR A 778 7.20 17.67 -38.49
C THR A 778 7.29 16.21 -38.06
N TYR A 779 7.99 15.38 -38.85
CA TYR A 779 8.23 13.98 -38.52
C TYR A 779 9.51 13.83 -37.69
N ASN A 780 9.46 13.01 -36.64
CA ASN A 780 10.67 12.56 -35.95
C ASN A 780 11.49 11.62 -36.85
N VAL A 781 12.80 11.59 -36.60
CA VAL A 781 13.77 10.67 -37.22
C VAL A 781 13.81 9.38 -36.40
N TYR A 782 13.77 8.25 -37.09
CA TYR A 782 13.73 6.91 -36.49
C TYR A 782 14.92 6.09 -37.02
N THR A 783 15.92 5.84 -36.18
CA THR A 783 17.18 5.19 -36.56
C THR A 783 17.30 3.85 -35.85
N GLN A 784 17.62 2.76 -36.56
CA GLN A 784 17.81 1.47 -35.88
C GLN A 784 18.96 1.54 -34.87
N TYR A 785 18.71 1.10 -33.64
CA TYR A 785 19.69 0.96 -32.59
C TYR A 785 20.01 -0.52 -32.35
N GLY A 786 21.30 -0.87 -32.41
CA GLY A 786 21.79 -2.23 -32.20
C GLY A 786 21.44 -3.22 -33.32
N ALA A 787 21.80 -4.48 -33.11
CA ALA A 787 21.50 -5.58 -34.01
C ALA A 787 20.06 -6.08 -33.84
N THR A 788 19.50 -6.68 -34.90
CA THR A 788 18.21 -7.39 -34.82
C THR A 788 18.40 -8.71 -34.07
N HIS A 789 17.60 -8.91 -33.04
CA HIS A 789 17.57 -10.14 -32.24
C HIS A 789 16.71 -11.19 -32.94
N HIS A 790 17.35 -12.28 -33.36
CA HIS A 790 16.71 -13.45 -33.96
C HIS A 790 16.71 -14.68 -33.03
N GLY A 791 17.37 -14.59 -31.87
CA GLY A 791 17.47 -15.68 -30.90
C GLY A 791 16.13 -15.97 -30.24
N ARG A 792 15.75 -17.25 -30.22
CA ARG A 792 14.63 -17.79 -29.41
C ARG A 792 15.20 -18.60 -28.26
N ASP A 793 14.50 -18.66 -27.14
CA ASP A 793 14.90 -19.56 -26.05
C ASP A 793 14.87 -21.03 -26.50
N PRO A 794 15.83 -21.87 -26.06
CA PRO A 794 15.83 -23.30 -26.38
C PRO A 794 14.68 -24.03 -25.68
N LEU A 795 14.32 -25.22 -26.20
CA LEU A 795 13.30 -26.09 -25.62
C LEU A 795 13.56 -26.41 -24.13
N GLU A 796 12.47 -26.63 -23.39
CA GLU A 796 12.46 -26.70 -21.92
C GLU A 796 13.52 -27.65 -21.36
N ARG A 797 14.36 -27.13 -20.46
CA ARG A 797 15.33 -27.92 -19.69
C ARG A 797 14.78 -28.19 -18.29
N PRO A 798 14.77 -29.44 -17.80
CA PRO A 798 14.39 -29.75 -16.43
C PRO A 798 15.19 -28.93 -15.40
N GLY A 799 14.50 -28.34 -14.43
CA GLY A 799 15.11 -27.64 -13.29
C GLY A 799 15.42 -26.15 -13.48
N THR A 800 15.31 -25.55 -14.68
CA THR A 800 15.44 -24.09 -14.82
C THR A 800 14.15 -23.37 -14.40
N LEU A 801 14.23 -22.06 -14.14
CA LEU A 801 13.04 -21.22 -14.06
C LEU A 801 12.54 -20.90 -15.48
N HIS A 802 11.23 -20.70 -15.63
CA HIS A 802 10.58 -20.42 -16.91
C HIS A 802 9.74 -19.14 -16.81
N GLY A 803 9.41 -18.54 -17.95
CA GLY A 803 8.64 -17.30 -18.04
C GLY A 803 9.47 -16.12 -18.52
N THR A 804 8.78 -15.08 -19.02
CA THR A 804 9.37 -13.94 -19.74
C THR A 804 10.49 -13.24 -18.96
N TYR A 805 10.39 -13.14 -17.63
CA TYR A 805 11.44 -12.53 -16.81
C TYR A 805 12.75 -13.36 -16.75
N PHE A 806 12.65 -14.68 -16.87
CA PHE A 806 13.77 -15.63 -16.78
C PHE A 806 14.28 -16.11 -18.15
N SER A 807 13.70 -15.57 -19.23
CA SER A 807 14.06 -15.82 -20.63
C SER A 807 15.46 -15.28 -20.97
N ALA A 808 16.25 -16.06 -21.72
CA ALA A 808 17.57 -15.62 -22.18
C ALA A 808 17.44 -14.60 -23.32
N GLN A 809 16.46 -14.78 -24.22
CA GLN A 809 16.07 -13.77 -25.20
C GLN A 809 15.72 -12.43 -24.52
N SER A 810 14.92 -12.45 -23.46
CA SER A 810 14.56 -11.24 -22.71
C SER A 810 15.77 -10.57 -22.01
N GLY A 811 16.76 -11.37 -21.60
CA GLY A 811 18.06 -10.87 -21.14
C GLY A 811 18.86 -10.17 -22.25
N ALA A 812 18.96 -10.77 -23.45
CA ALA A 812 19.68 -10.20 -24.59
C ALA A 812 19.04 -8.88 -25.10
N LEU A 813 17.70 -8.82 -25.12
CA LEU A 813 16.94 -7.60 -25.37
C LEU A 813 17.23 -6.54 -24.28
N GLY A 814 17.22 -6.94 -23.00
CA GLY A 814 17.53 -6.06 -21.87
C GLY A 814 18.94 -5.45 -21.92
N ILE A 815 19.95 -6.24 -22.30
CA ILE A 815 21.34 -5.75 -22.48
C ILE A 815 21.42 -4.71 -23.61
N THR A 816 20.66 -4.92 -24.70
CA THR A 816 20.64 -3.99 -25.85
C THR A 816 19.88 -2.70 -25.52
N ALA A 817 18.82 -2.78 -24.71
CA ALA A 817 18.17 -1.60 -24.17
C ALA A 817 19.08 -0.86 -23.17
N ALA A 818 19.79 -1.58 -22.29
CA ALA A 818 20.69 -1.00 -21.31
C ALA A 818 21.80 -0.15 -21.94
N SER A 819 22.45 -0.66 -23.00
CA SER A 819 23.53 0.07 -23.68
C SER A 819 23.08 1.40 -24.32
N PHE A 820 21.77 1.57 -24.57
CA PHE A 820 21.20 2.84 -25.01
C PHE A 820 21.18 3.88 -23.87
N PHE A 821 20.81 3.46 -22.65
CA PHE A 821 20.74 4.34 -21.47
C PHE A 821 22.10 4.58 -20.81
N THR A 822 23.12 3.76 -21.09
CA THR A 822 24.51 3.95 -20.62
C THR A 822 25.47 4.54 -21.65
N ARG A 823 25.05 4.78 -22.90
CA ARG A 823 25.91 5.27 -23.99
C ARG A 823 26.71 6.54 -23.68
N ASP A 824 26.13 7.44 -22.89
CA ASP A 824 26.72 8.73 -22.52
C ASP A 824 27.71 8.62 -21.33
N TYR A 825 27.98 7.42 -20.81
CA TYR A 825 28.73 7.25 -19.56
C TYR A 825 30.20 7.63 -19.67
N GLU A 826 30.79 7.77 -20.87
CA GLU A 826 32.13 8.36 -21.01
C GLU A 826 32.15 9.87 -20.66
N ALA A 827 31.04 10.59 -20.87
CA ALA A 827 30.91 11.98 -20.39
C ALA A 827 30.74 12.03 -18.87
N LEU A 828 30.00 11.08 -18.29
CA LEU A 828 29.88 10.89 -16.83
C LEU A 828 31.25 10.57 -16.21
N LYS A 829 32.04 9.69 -16.84
CA LYS A 829 33.41 9.29 -16.46
C LYS A 829 34.40 10.44 -16.51
N SER A 830 34.46 11.15 -17.65
CA SER A 830 35.31 12.33 -17.85
C SER A 830 35.08 13.38 -16.76
N LYS A 831 33.82 13.58 -16.36
CA LYS A 831 33.45 14.52 -15.31
C LYS A 831 33.64 13.95 -13.90
N ALA A 832 33.43 12.66 -13.67
CA ALA A 832 33.71 11.99 -12.39
C ALA A 832 35.23 11.89 -12.09
N ALA A 833 36.09 11.99 -13.11
CA ALA A 833 37.51 12.22 -12.92
C ALA A 833 37.81 13.59 -12.28
N GLY A 834 36.94 14.59 -12.48
CA GLY A 834 37.15 15.97 -12.05
C GLY A 834 38.37 16.63 -12.71
N MET A 835 38.62 17.89 -12.36
CA MET A 835 39.82 18.63 -12.81
C MET A 835 40.59 19.16 -11.59
N THR A 836 41.84 18.73 -11.43
CA THR A 836 42.78 19.25 -10.43
C THR A 836 43.12 20.71 -10.71
N ALA A 837 43.66 21.43 -9.72
CA ALA A 837 44.19 22.79 -9.92
C ALA A 837 45.29 22.87 -11.00
N ILE A 838 45.99 21.76 -11.28
CA ILE A 838 46.99 21.64 -12.34
C ILE A 838 46.32 21.53 -13.73
N GLU A 839 45.11 20.96 -13.79
CA GLU A 839 44.31 20.75 -15.00
C GLU A 839 43.31 21.91 -15.30
N LYS A 840 43.03 22.80 -14.33
CA LYS A 840 41.83 23.69 -14.31
C LYS A 840 41.91 24.95 -15.20
N GLY A 841 42.24 24.76 -16.48
CA GLY A 841 42.37 25.82 -17.51
C GLY A 841 41.08 26.52 -17.98
N ARG A 842 39.93 26.32 -17.29
CA ARG A 842 38.72 27.17 -17.37
C ARG A 842 37.73 26.81 -16.23
N ARG A 843 36.77 27.70 -15.94
CA ARG A 843 35.78 27.56 -14.85
C ARG A 843 34.67 26.57 -15.17
N TYR A 844 34.15 25.84 -14.17
CA TYR A 844 32.72 25.67 -13.82
C TYR A 844 32.58 24.69 -12.64
N ASP A 845 31.76 24.99 -11.61
CA ASP A 845 31.57 24.08 -10.45
C ASP A 845 30.11 23.96 -9.92
N LYS A 846 29.15 24.83 -10.29
CA LYS A 846 27.76 24.77 -9.75
C LYS A 846 26.74 24.12 -10.69
N GLN A 847 26.59 24.64 -11.92
CA GLN A 847 25.67 24.08 -12.95
C GLN A 847 25.93 22.59 -13.25
N LEU A 848 27.17 22.13 -13.08
CA LEU A 848 27.55 20.74 -13.30
C LEU A 848 26.96 19.77 -12.27
N LYS A 849 26.46 20.21 -11.12
CA LYS A 849 25.69 19.35 -10.23
C LYS A 849 24.33 19.06 -10.85
N ASP A 850 23.55 20.11 -11.07
CA ASP A 850 22.14 20.03 -11.45
C ASP A 850 21.97 19.37 -12.84
N PHE A 851 22.88 19.64 -13.78
CA PHE A 851 22.98 18.92 -15.07
C PHE A 851 23.18 17.40 -14.92
N PHE A 852 23.85 16.95 -13.86
CA PHE A 852 24.09 15.51 -13.61
C PHE A 852 22.97 14.84 -12.83
N LEU A 853 22.22 15.61 -12.04
CA LEU A 853 20.97 15.11 -11.45
C LEU A 853 19.97 14.79 -12.56
N GLY A 854 19.84 15.68 -13.55
CA GLY A 854 19.03 15.45 -14.75
C GLY A 854 19.55 14.43 -15.77
N LEU A 855 20.76 13.87 -15.60
CA LEU A 855 21.30 12.81 -16.49
C LEU A 855 21.10 11.38 -15.94
N ILE A 856 20.69 11.24 -14.68
CA ILE A 856 20.28 9.96 -14.10
C ILE A 856 18.76 9.96 -14.07
N PRO A 857 18.07 9.20 -14.94
CA PRO A 857 16.62 9.04 -14.84
C PRO A 857 16.25 8.59 -13.42
N PHE A 858 15.12 9.06 -12.91
CA PHE A 858 14.66 8.91 -11.52
C PHE A 858 15.38 9.72 -10.42
N TYR A 859 16.51 10.42 -10.64
CA TYR A 859 17.23 11.06 -9.50
C TYR A 859 16.31 11.94 -8.64
N ASP A 860 15.62 12.92 -9.24
CA ASP A 860 14.74 13.84 -8.49
C ASP A 860 13.52 13.11 -7.90
N GLY A 861 12.95 12.15 -8.63
CA GLY A 861 11.82 11.34 -8.17
C GLY A 861 12.15 10.42 -6.97
N ILE A 862 13.39 9.94 -6.87
CA ILE A 862 13.90 9.19 -5.71
C ILE A 862 14.27 10.15 -4.57
N HIS A 863 14.89 11.28 -4.89
CA HIS A 863 15.27 12.33 -3.95
C HIS A 863 14.06 12.95 -3.23
N ASP A 864 12.92 13.11 -3.91
CA ASP A 864 11.68 13.63 -3.31
C ASP A 864 10.89 12.54 -2.55
N ALA A 865 10.92 11.29 -3.02
CA ALA A 865 10.42 10.15 -2.23
C ALA A 865 11.18 10.00 -0.89
N ILE A 866 12.50 10.18 -0.89
CA ILE A 866 13.35 10.16 0.32
C ILE A 866 13.05 11.32 1.28
N LYS A 867 12.46 12.43 0.82
CA LYS A 867 12.05 13.57 1.67
C LYS A 867 10.67 13.38 2.33
N GLY A 868 9.90 12.38 1.92
CA GLY A 868 8.58 12.09 2.49
C GLY A 868 7.41 12.83 1.87
N ASP A 869 7.54 13.39 0.66
CA ASP A 869 6.36 13.84 -0.11
C ASP A 869 5.64 12.63 -0.73
N VAL A 870 4.82 11.97 0.09
CA VAL A 870 4.03 10.79 -0.30
C VAL A 870 2.98 11.14 -1.37
N SER A 871 2.57 12.41 -1.48
CA SER A 871 1.65 12.89 -2.51
C SER A 871 2.27 12.91 -3.91
N GLY A 872 3.54 13.27 -4.04
CA GLY A 872 4.26 13.26 -5.32
C GLY A 872 4.86 11.90 -5.71
N ALA A 873 5.31 11.12 -4.72
CA ALA A 873 6.19 9.96 -4.96
C ALA A 873 5.53 8.72 -5.62
N ILE A 874 4.19 8.66 -5.70
CA ILE A 874 3.43 7.46 -6.09
C ILE A 874 3.72 6.98 -7.53
N PHE A 875 4.24 7.83 -8.41
CA PHE A 875 4.40 7.51 -9.84
C PHE A 875 5.68 6.76 -10.25
N ASN A 876 6.67 6.59 -9.37
CA ASN A 876 7.95 5.93 -9.72
C ASN A 876 7.89 4.40 -9.71
N ILE A 877 6.88 3.81 -10.35
CA ILE A 877 6.63 2.35 -10.43
C ILE A 877 7.68 1.60 -11.30
N GLY A 878 8.69 2.29 -11.83
CA GLY A 878 9.86 1.67 -12.46
C GLY A 878 10.72 0.84 -11.50
N PHE A 879 10.74 1.19 -10.22
CA PHE A 879 11.19 0.35 -9.12
C PHE A 879 10.22 0.56 -7.96
N ASP A 880 9.58 -0.50 -7.49
CA ASP A 880 8.57 -0.41 -6.43
C ASP A 880 9.16 0.05 -5.09
N ILE A 881 9.30 1.36 -4.89
CA ILE A 881 9.83 1.95 -3.64
C ILE A 881 9.01 1.46 -2.43
N LEU A 882 7.69 1.27 -2.56
CA LEU A 882 6.85 0.70 -1.50
C LEU A 882 7.13 -0.80 -1.22
N GLY A 883 7.77 -1.52 -2.14
CA GLY A 883 8.25 -2.89 -1.95
C GLY A 883 9.69 -2.98 -1.40
N PHE A 884 10.53 -1.97 -1.65
CA PHE A 884 11.96 -1.97 -1.28
C PHE A 884 12.34 -1.02 -0.13
N ALA A 885 11.46 -0.10 0.27
CA ALA A 885 11.72 0.88 1.35
C ALA A 885 11.68 0.26 2.76
N LEU A 886 12.65 -0.62 3.05
CA LEU A 886 13.05 -0.94 4.41
C LEU A 886 13.80 0.26 5.02
N PRO A 887 13.46 0.74 6.24
CA PRO A 887 14.21 1.80 6.93
C PRO A 887 15.68 1.48 7.30
N ALA A 888 16.24 0.37 6.80
CA ALA A 888 17.54 -0.19 7.17
C ALA A 888 18.75 0.38 6.40
N LEU A 889 18.53 1.08 5.27
CA LEU A 889 19.60 1.50 4.35
C LEU A 889 20.50 2.66 4.82
N ASN A 890 20.26 3.21 6.02
CA ASN A 890 21.06 4.32 6.57
C ASN A 890 22.48 3.91 7.04
N THR A 891 22.85 2.63 7.02
CA THR A 891 24.16 2.13 7.45
C THR A 891 25.27 2.41 6.44
N ALA A 892 24.99 2.33 5.13
CA ALA A 892 26.00 2.49 4.08
C ALA A 892 26.75 3.83 4.13
N ARG A 893 26.07 4.92 4.53
CA ARG A 893 26.68 6.26 4.65
C ARG A 893 27.59 6.44 5.86
N LYS A 894 27.62 5.52 6.83
CA LYS A 894 28.52 5.60 8.01
C LYS A 894 29.89 4.94 7.81
N ALA A 895 30.01 3.97 6.91
CA ALA A 895 31.23 3.20 6.71
C ALA A 895 32.45 4.04 6.28
N VAL A 896 32.23 5.19 5.62
CA VAL A 896 33.30 6.08 5.10
C VAL A 896 34.05 6.86 6.20
N LYS A 897 33.64 6.75 7.48
CA LYS A 897 34.32 7.43 8.61
C LYS A 897 35.15 6.51 9.51
N GLY A 898 35.18 5.19 9.29
CA GLY A 898 36.01 4.24 10.04
C GLY A 898 37.22 3.79 9.22
N GLY A 899 38.39 4.39 9.43
CA GLY A 899 39.58 4.09 8.64
C GLY A 899 40.33 2.84 9.11
N GLN A 900 40.28 1.74 8.34
CA GLN A 900 41.30 0.68 8.39
C GLN A 900 41.41 -0.06 7.03
N SER A 901 42.65 -0.15 6.52
CA SER A 901 43.12 -1.01 5.41
C SER A 901 42.33 -1.09 4.07
N LEU A 902 42.58 -0.17 3.12
CA LEU A 902 42.25 -0.44 1.68
C LEU A 902 43.07 -1.60 1.09
N GLY A 903 44.17 -2.01 1.73
CA GLY A 903 45.16 -2.97 1.18
C GLY A 903 44.64 -4.39 0.85
N ASN A 904 43.41 -4.73 1.23
CA ASN A 904 42.73 -5.99 0.83
C ASN A 904 41.32 -5.76 0.25
N ILE A 905 40.90 -4.51 0.04
CA ILE A 905 39.49 -4.18 -0.28
C ILE A 905 39.16 -4.27 -1.78
N ILE A 906 40.15 -4.43 -2.66
CA ILE A 906 39.94 -4.87 -4.06
C ILE A 906 39.73 -6.41 -4.15
N LYS A 907 39.01 -6.96 -3.16
CA LYS A 907 38.19 -8.17 -3.24
C LYS A 907 36.73 -7.84 -2.89
N SER A 908 36.27 -6.66 -3.27
CA SER A 908 34.91 -6.18 -3.08
C SER A 908 33.91 -7.06 -3.85
N SER A 909 33.42 -8.11 -3.20
CA SER A 909 32.01 -8.38 -2.83
C SER A 909 30.83 -8.02 -3.77
N VAL A 910 31.08 -7.59 -5.00
CA VAL A 910 30.08 -7.18 -6.01
C VAL A 910 29.67 -8.37 -6.89
N PHE A 911 30.53 -9.39 -7.00
CA PHE A 911 30.38 -10.49 -7.95
C PHE A 911 29.77 -11.79 -7.40
N SER A 912 29.40 -11.86 -6.11
CA SER A 912 29.05 -13.12 -5.45
C SER A 912 27.57 -13.47 -5.37
N GLY A 913 26.63 -12.54 -5.67
CA GLY A 913 25.19 -12.75 -5.40
C GLY A 913 24.19 -12.34 -6.50
N VAL A 914 24.62 -11.60 -7.53
CA VAL A 914 23.73 -10.96 -8.52
C VAL A 914 23.85 -11.58 -9.91
N GLY A 915 25.00 -12.21 -10.22
CA GLY A 915 25.26 -12.80 -11.52
C GLY A 915 24.21 -13.83 -11.95
N ALA A 916 23.44 -14.43 -11.03
CA ALA A 916 22.73 -15.69 -11.26
C ALA A 916 21.60 -15.69 -12.30
N SER A 917 21.24 -14.56 -12.92
CA SER A 917 20.39 -14.52 -14.14
C SER A 917 21.17 -14.49 -15.46
N VAL A 918 22.48 -14.27 -15.41
CA VAL A 918 23.44 -14.23 -16.54
C VAL A 918 24.68 -15.13 -16.34
N GLY A 919 24.88 -15.68 -15.13
CA GLY A 919 25.96 -16.59 -14.72
C GLY A 919 26.55 -16.28 -13.32
N TYR A 920 26.74 -17.31 -12.48
CA TYR A 920 27.35 -17.30 -11.12
C TYR A 920 26.51 -16.70 -9.96
N THR A 921 26.80 -17.07 -8.70
CA THR A 921 25.80 -17.44 -7.66
C THR A 921 25.21 -16.31 -6.75
N ASP A 922 25.03 -16.55 -5.43
CA ASP A 922 23.79 -16.21 -4.66
C ASP A 922 24.01 -15.59 -3.25
N ALA A 923 22.88 -15.17 -2.64
CA ALA A 923 22.60 -14.70 -1.27
C ALA A 923 22.89 -13.20 -0.97
N ALA A 924 22.13 -12.50 -0.12
CA ALA A 924 20.96 -12.86 0.72
C ALA A 924 19.76 -11.92 0.38
N ASP A 925 18.79 -11.46 1.20
CA ASP A 925 18.27 -11.87 2.53
C ASP A 925 16.73 -11.72 2.66
N ILE A 926 16.10 -10.84 1.84
CA ILE A 926 14.67 -10.42 1.89
C ILE A 926 13.66 -11.58 2.08
N ALA A 927 14.01 -12.78 1.65
CA ALA A 927 13.17 -13.98 1.66
C ALA A 927 12.67 -14.47 3.04
N LYS A 928 13.04 -13.86 4.18
CA LYS A 928 12.66 -14.36 5.54
C LYS A 928 11.16 -14.42 5.79
N ASN A 929 10.36 -13.48 5.27
CA ASN A 929 8.90 -13.48 5.44
C ASN A 929 8.22 -14.56 4.55
N LEU A 930 8.70 -14.71 3.32
CA LEU A 930 8.14 -15.64 2.32
C LEU A 930 8.62 -17.09 2.54
N ASN A 931 9.88 -17.35 2.92
CA ASN A 931 10.39 -18.70 3.19
C ASN A 931 9.71 -19.38 4.39
N ARG A 932 9.31 -18.63 5.43
CA ARG A 932 8.50 -19.16 6.54
C ARG A 932 7.13 -19.66 6.07
N GLY A 933 6.64 -19.16 4.94
CA GLY A 933 5.41 -19.59 4.30
C GLY A 933 5.35 -21.07 3.96
N ALA A 934 6.51 -21.72 3.78
CA ALA A 934 6.60 -23.11 3.34
C ALA A 934 6.40 -24.16 4.46
N SER A 935 6.66 -23.81 5.73
CA SER A 935 6.81 -24.78 6.83
C SER A 935 5.60 -24.92 7.75
N ALA A 936 4.69 -23.94 7.82
CA ALA A 936 3.65 -23.88 8.85
C ALA A 936 2.33 -24.62 8.52
N GLY A 937 2.24 -25.29 7.37
CA GLY A 937 1.03 -26.03 6.99
C GLY A 937 0.72 -27.19 7.94
N TYR A 938 -0.42 -27.12 8.61
CA TYR A 938 -1.01 -28.15 9.50
C TYR A 938 -1.47 -29.39 8.72
N LYS A 939 -0.52 -30.05 8.04
CA LYS A 939 -0.75 -30.88 6.84
C LYS A 939 -1.58 -32.14 7.03
N ASP A 940 -1.83 -32.61 8.25
CA ASP A 940 -2.71 -33.75 8.50
C ASP A 940 -3.29 -33.75 9.92
N ILE A 941 -4.41 -34.46 10.10
CA ILE A 941 -5.11 -34.64 11.39
C ILE A 941 -4.14 -35.11 12.49
N LYS A 942 -3.25 -36.04 12.13
CA LYS A 942 -2.26 -36.64 13.03
C LYS A 942 -1.35 -35.59 13.69
N TYR A 943 -0.84 -34.62 12.93
CA TYR A 943 0.03 -33.58 13.48
C TYR A 943 -0.70 -32.70 14.50
N VAL A 944 -1.97 -32.35 14.20
CA VAL A 944 -2.82 -31.53 15.09
C VAL A 944 -3.11 -32.27 16.41
N LEU A 945 -3.33 -33.59 16.36
CA LEU A 945 -3.50 -34.42 17.56
C LEU A 945 -2.22 -34.54 18.38
N GLU A 946 -1.06 -34.74 17.74
CA GLU A 946 0.23 -34.93 18.42
C GLU A 946 0.83 -33.61 18.98
N HIS A 947 0.47 -32.46 18.42
CA HIS A 947 1.10 -31.17 18.72
C HIS A 947 0.11 -30.07 19.16
N GLY A 948 -1.15 -30.42 19.45
CA GLY A 948 -2.26 -29.48 19.68
C GLY A 948 -1.94 -28.24 20.52
N ASP A 949 -1.40 -28.41 21.72
CA ASP A 949 -1.07 -27.28 22.60
C ASP A 949 0.01 -26.34 22.01
N LYS A 950 1.00 -26.88 21.28
CA LYS A 950 2.04 -26.10 20.57
C LYS A 950 1.51 -25.36 19.33
N VAL A 951 0.26 -25.62 18.95
CA VAL A 951 -0.47 -24.94 17.88
C VAL A 951 -1.42 -23.90 18.47
N LEU A 952 -2.23 -24.29 19.46
CA LEU A 952 -3.15 -23.36 20.14
C LEU A 952 -2.41 -22.25 20.91
N SER A 953 -1.22 -22.51 21.43
CA SER A 953 -0.39 -21.51 22.10
C SER A 953 0.10 -20.37 21.19
N ARG A 954 -0.02 -20.52 19.85
CA ARG A 954 0.44 -19.50 18.89
C ARG A 954 -0.56 -18.38 18.64
N LEU A 955 -1.86 -18.66 18.79
CA LEU A 955 -2.92 -17.67 18.66
C LEU A 955 -2.76 -16.59 19.74
N ARG A 956 -3.01 -15.31 19.41
CA ARG A 956 -2.99 -14.20 20.37
C ARG A 956 -4.08 -14.31 21.45
N GLY A 957 -3.97 -13.45 22.46
CA GLY A 957 -4.92 -13.33 23.56
C GLY A 957 -4.81 -14.44 24.62
N HIS A 958 -5.13 -14.08 25.88
CA HIS A 958 -5.00 -14.95 27.05
C HIS A 958 -6.19 -15.94 27.20
N CYS A 959 -6.58 -16.61 26.11
CA CYS A 959 -7.68 -17.59 26.11
C CYS A 959 -7.14 -19.00 26.43
N ARG A 960 -7.85 -19.74 27.28
CA ARG A 960 -7.47 -21.12 27.71
C ARG A 960 -7.74 -22.13 26.59
N SER A 961 -7.04 -23.27 26.55
CA SER A 961 -7.45 -24.40 25.70
C SER A 961 -8.85 -24.89 26.09
N TYR A 962 -9.64 -25.32 25.11
CA TYR A 962 -10.94 -25.97 25.35
C TYR A 962 -10.75 -27.34 26.01
N ASP A 963 -11.60 -27.64 26.99
CA ASP A 963 -11.57 -28.85 27.80
C ASP A 963 -13.00 -29.39 27.96
N VAL A 964 -13.26 -30.55 27.37
CA VAL A 964 -14.57 -31.21 27.37
C VAL A 964 -15.06 -31.63 28.76
N THR A 965 -14.19 -31.64 29.77
CA THR A 965 -14.55 -31.96 31.17
C THR A 965 -15.02 -30.75 31.98
N LYS A 966 -14.87 -29.52 31.45
CA LYS A 966 -15.17 -28.29 32.19
C LYS A 966 -16.55 -27.70 31.86
N VAL A 967 -17.18 -27.11 32.87
CA VAL A 967 -18.41 -26.32 32.74
C VAL A 967 -18.03 -24.87 32.43
N TYR A 968 -18.65 -24.31 31.38
CA TYR A 968 -18.38 -22.96 30.88
C TYR A 968 -19.57 -22.01 31.08
N LYS A 969 -19.28 -20.72 31.24
CA LYS A 969 -20.24 -19.62 31.44
C LYS A 969 -20.42 -18.80 30.17
N ASP A 970 -21.56 -18.12 30.05
CA ASP A 970 -21.86 -17.24 28.91
C ASP A 970 -20.86 -16.07 28.85
N GLY A 971 -20.00 -16.05 27.82
CA GLY A 971 -18.87 -15.14 27.69
C GLY A 971 -17.49 -15.79 27.82
N ASP A 972 -17.37 -17.04 28.25
CA ASP A 972 -16.06 -17.72 28.33
C ASP A 972 -15.43 -17.92 26.93
N ILE A 973 -14.16 -17.56 26.79
CA ILE A 973 -13.40 -17.65 25.52
C ILE A 973 -12.29 -18.70 25.65
N VAL A 974 -12.18 -19.58 24.64
CA VAL A 974 -11.22 -20.68 24.57
C VAL A 974 -10.53 -20.76 23.22
N LYS A 975 -9.45 -21.54 23.16
CA LYS A 975 -8.74 -21.95 21.94
C LYS A 975 -9.02 -23.42 21.65
N GLY A 976 -9.26 -23.77 20.40
CA GLY A 976 -9.49 -25.16 19.97
C GLY A 976 -9.38 -25.29 18.45
N PHE A 977 -10.01 -26.30 17.87
CA PHE A 977 -9.90 -26.58 16.43
C PHE A 977 -11.27 -26.72 15.74
N TYR A 978 -11.32 -26.44 14.44
CA TYR A 978 -12.47 -26.62 13.57
C TYR A 978 -12.07 -27.33 12.25
N PRO A 979 -12.82 -28.32 11.76
CA PRO A 979 -12.52 -28.99 10.50
C PRO A 979 -12.92 -28.12 9.29
N ALA A 980 -11.96 -27.77 8.44
CA ALA A 980 -12.23 -27.05 7.20
C ALA A 980 -12.96 -27.94 6.17
N GLN A 981 -13.96 -27.39 5.48
CA GLN A 981 -14.64 -28.08 4.37
C GLN A 981 -13.64 -28.50 3.28
N GLY A 982 -13.84 -29.69 2.69
CA GLY A 982 -13.11 -30.18 1.52
C GLY A 982 -11.89 -31.05 1.82
N ASN A 983 -11.02 -30.63 2.74
CA ASN A 983 -9.63 -31.12 2.77
C ASN A 983 -9.24 -31.97 4.00
N ASN A 984 -10.18 -32.34 4.90
CA ASN A 984 -9.92 -33.03 6.18
C ASN A 984 -8.95 -32.31 7.15
N LEU A 985 -8.52 -31.08 6.85
CA LEU A 985 -7.62 -30.28 7.67
C LEU A 985 -8.35 -29.69 8.89
N TRP A 986 -7.75 -29.82 10.08
CA TRP A 986 -8.18 -29.09 11.28
C TRP A 986 -7.45 -27.76 11.38
N VAL A 987 -8.19 -26.67 11.52
CA VAL A 987 -7.68 -25.30 11.62
C VAL A 987 -7.84 -24.79 13.05
N PRO A 988 -6.82 -24.17 13.67
CA PRO A 988 -6.96 -23.57 15.01
C PRO A 988 -7.95 -22.40 14.99
N VAL A 989 -8.74 -22.27 16.04
CA VAL A 989 -9.80 -21.27 16.16
C VAL A 989 -9.95 -20.80 17.61
N VAL A 990 -10.19 -19.49 17.81
CA VAL A 990 -10.67 -18.94 19.08
C VAL A 990 -12.19 -19.03 19.08
N ALA A 991 -12.79 -19.55 20.14
CA ALA A 991 -14.23 -19.74 20.27
C ALA A 991 -14.76 -19.13 21.57
N VAL A 992 -16.00 -18.63 21.56
CA VAL A 992 -16.69 -18.11 22.75
C VAL A 992 -17.99 -18.87 22.99
N PHE A 993 -18.30 -19.14 24.26
CA PHE A 993 -19.55 -19.75 24.67
C PHE A 993 -20.63 -18.68 24.82
N LYS A 994 -21.70 -18.75 24.03
CA LYS A 994 -22.85 -17.82 24.07
C LYS A 994 -24.17 -18.55 23.87
N LYS A 995 -25.18 -18.18 24.66
CA LYS A 995 -26.56 -18.72 24.59
C LYS A 995 -26.63 -20.26 24.54
N GLY A 996 -25.73 -20.96 25.24
CA GLY A 996 -25.67 -22.42 25.29
C GLY A 996 -24.92 -23.11 24.12
N GLY A 997 -24.17 -22.36 23.30
CA GLY A 997 -23.39 -22.91 22.20
C GLY A 997 -22.05 -22.20 21.99
N TRP A 998 -21.10 -22.90 21.36
CA TRP A 998 -19.82 -22.34 20.95
C TRP A 998 -19.90 -21.70 19.57
N TYR A 999 -19.21 -20.58 19.40
CA TYR A 999 -19.13 -19.83 18.15
C TYR A 999 -17.70 -19.32 17.93
N ALA A 1000 -17.27 -19.18 16.67
CA ALA A 1000 -15.97 -18.60 16.38
C ALA A 1000 -15.91 -17.15 16.88
N TYR A 1001 -14.77 -16.70 17.39
CA TYR A 1001 -14.61 -15.40 18.04
C TYR A 1001 -13.45 -14.61 17.45
N ASN A 1002 -13.71 -13.34 17.09
CA ASN A 1002 -12.71 -12.43 16.57
C ASN A 1002 -12.23 -11.50 17.70
N ILE A 1003 -10.96 -11.64 18.07
CA ILE A 1003 -10.29 -10.91 19.17
C ILE A 1003 -9.94 -9.44 18.84
N LEU A 1004 -10.09 -8.99 17.58
CA LEU A 1004 -9.83 -7.60 17.16
C LEU A 1004 -11.11 -6.76 17.13
N THR A 1005 -12.21 -7.36 16.67
CA THR A 1005 -13.55 -6.75 16.70
C THR A 1005 -14.29 -7.01 18.01
N ASN A 1006 -13.82 -7.96 18.83
CA ASN A 1006 -14.49 -8.49 20.02
C ASN A 1006 -15.90 -9.05 19.75
N THR A 1007 -16.09 -9.65 18.56
CA THR A 1007 -17.39 -10.21 18.14
C THR A 1007 -17.31 -11.72 17.86
N PRO A 1008 -18.31 -12.51 18.30
CA PRO A 1008 -18.50 -13.85 17.75
C PRO A 1008 -19.01 -13.78 16.30
N PHE A 1009 -18.87 -14.86 15.54
CA PHE A 1009 -19.35 -14.98 14.16
C PHE A 1009 -19.63 -16.44 13.76
N GLY A 1010 -20.35 -16.62 12.65
CA GLY A 1010 -20.58 -17.93 12.03
C GLY A 1010 -21.63 -18.82 12.70
N PRO A 1011 -21.79 -20.08 12.23
CA PRO A 1011 -22.68 -21.07 12.82
C PRO A 1011 -22.13 -21.65 14.12
N GLN A 1012 -22.98 -22.35 14.88
CA GLN A 1012 -22.57 -23.07 16.09
C GLN A 1012 -21.48 -24.12 15.80
N LEU A 1013 -20.36 -24.05 16.52
CA LEU A 1013 -19.21 -24.95 16.44
C LEU A 1013 -19.48 -26.25 17.21
N LEU A 1014 -20.28 -27.14 16.61
CA LEU A 1014 -20.75 -28.39 17.23
C LEU A 1014 -19.64 -29.32 17.76
N GLN A 1015 -18.41 -29.20 17.25
CA GLN A 1015 -17.27 -30.02 17.70
C GLN A 1015 -16.69 -29.58 19.06
N PHE A 1016 -17.05 -28.40 19.56
CA PHE A 1016 -16.85 -28.00 20.96
C PHE A 1016 -18.01 -28.50 21.87
N GLY A 1017 -18.83 -29.44 21.38
CA GLY A 1017 -19.92 -30.06 22.14
C GLY A 1017 -21.16 -29.20 22.31
N VAL A 1018 -22.14 -29.78 23.00
CA VAL A 1018 -23.38 -29.10 23.43
C VAL A 1018 -23.46 -29.23 24.95
N VAL A 1019 -23.39 -28.11 25.65
CA VAL A 1019 -23.41 -28.07 27.11
C VAL A 1019 -24.79 -27.62 27.57
N SER A 1020 -25.47 -28.46 28.36
CA SER A 1020 -26.72 -28.10 29.02
C SER A 1020 -26.48 -26.99 30.03
N ALA A 1021 -26.83 -25.76 29.67
CA ALA A 1021 -26.78 -24.63 30.59
C ALA A 1021 -27.79 -24.86 31.74
N LEU A 1022 -27.28 -24.96 32.97
CA LEU A 1022 -28.13 -24.87 34.16
C LEU A 1022 -28.79 -23.49 34.17
N ALA A 1023 -30.13 -23.47 34.20
CA ALA A 1023 -30.89 -22.23 34.22
C ALA A 1023 -30.55 -21.41 35.50
N PRO A 1024 -30.55 -20.07 35.44
CA PRO A 1024 -30.45 -19.26 36.64
C PRO A 1024 -31.60 -19.60 37.60
N ALA A 1025 -31.28 -19.92 38.85
CA ALA A 1025 -32.30 -20.03 39.89
C ALA A 1025 -32.95 -18.65 40.07
N ALA A 1026 -34.28 -18.59 39.94
CA ALA A 1026 -35.01 -17.33 40.03
C ALA A 1026 -34.91 -16.72 41.44
N LYS A 1027 -34.63 -15.41 41.48
CA LYS A 1027 -34.74 -14.51 42.62
C LYS A 1027 -35.14 -13.13 42.11
#